data_AF-A0A4R6GM42-F1
#
_entry.id   AF-A0A4R6GM42-F1
#
_cell.length_a   1.000
_cell.length_b   1.000
_cell.length_c   1.000
_cell.angle_alpha   90.00
_cell.angle_beta   90.00
_cell.angle_gamma   90.00
#
_symmetry.space_group_name_H-M   'P 1'
#
loop_
_entity.id
_entity.type
_entity.pdbx_description
1 polymer ?
#
loop_
_entity_poly.entity_id
_entity_poly.type
_entity_poly.pdbx_seq_one_letter_code
_entity_poly.pdbx_strand_id
1 'polypeptide(L)'
;MKKEEQACIHCGENCGPVPIIWNQKPFCCQGCQTVYQLLNENQMTQYYSIADAPGIKLENDQIPSEDKYAFLELDEIRTRLLDFSDGGISKVRFFIPTIHCASCIWLLENLHTLHKGVIQSSVNFPKKEVSITFREEELNLRKLVELLASIHYVPEISQQTLEKAPKSKSSKTLLIKIGIAGFSFLNAMLYHFPQYLPGSEHLEANFRLVFGWLSFLLSLPVLFYCASDYFLSAYKSLRKKIISIDLPIALGLITLFLQSTLELITDQGIGYFDSLTGLVFFLLIGKWYQSITYEALTFERNYKSYFPVAVTKLTEAGNTTIPLDQLKAGDRILVRNQELIPADATLEKGNASIDYSFVTGESVPVGKNVGDFVFAGGRQMGSAIELLVQKEVEQSYLTQLWNQDYENANNSAPMSSVINKVSQYFTATIITIALGAALYWNFNDSSKALFAFTSVLIIACPCALALTIPFTFGSTMRQFGRRGFYLKNADVIERLYKIKTIVFDKTGTITHAQSSRIDFKGEQLTEEQLKLIRSLVFHSTHPLSKTISTTLEASGRYEVKNFKELPSLGITGEVNNAKLNIGSKYFVSGDQSDSKELKTQVWVSINQHILGYFQFENSYRKGLQETIAQLSSNYELHLISGDNESERKNLLPLFKQEAHLNFNQSPTDKLNYINKLQQDGSPSLMIGDGLNDAGALNESKVGVVIADNIYNFTPACDAILQADKFASLHRFIRFARSSMSIVRQSFLISFLYNVVGISFAVQGNLSPIIAAILMPLSSVTVVAFATFSVNLKARKKLL
;
A
#
# COMPACT_ATOMS: atom_id res chain seq x y z
N MET A 1 -41.89 25.20 -8.00
CA MET A 1 -41.10 25.09 -9.24
C MET A 1 -39.75 24.49 -8.89
N LYS A 2 -39.42 23.28 -9.37
CA LYS A 2 -38.08 22.70 -9.24
C LYS A 2 -37.12 23.56 -10.09
N LYS A 3 -36.15 24.24 -9.47
CA LYS A 3 -35.02 24.81 -10.23
C LYS A 3 -34.26 23.65 -10.86
N GLU A 4 -34.13 23.64 -12.18
CA GLU A 4 -33.28 22.69 -12.89
C GLU A 4 -31.85 22.81 -12.34
N GLU A 5 -31.33 21.71 -11.80
CA GLU A 5 -29.94 21.62 -11.34
C GLU A 5 -29.03 21.69 -12.56
N GLN A 6 -28.29 22.79 -12.72
CA GLN A 6 -27.35 22.96 -13.82
C GLN A 6 -26.06 22.19 -13.52
N ALA A 7 -25.74 21.20 -14.35
CA ALA A 7 -24.50 20.43 -14.27
C ALA A 7 -23.34 21.18 -14.94
N CYS A 8 -22.14 21.09 -14.35
CA CYS A 8 -20.92 21.70 -14.87
C CYS A 8 -20.52 21.03 -16.20
N ILE A 9 -20.29 21.82 -17.24
CA ILE A 9 -19.89 21.26 -18.55
C ILE A 9 -18.49 20.65 -18.53
N HIS A 10 -17.62 21.09 -17.61
CA HIS A 10 -16.27 20.54 -17.51
C HIS A 10 -16.21 19.23 -16.74
N CYS A 11 -16.71 19.18 -15.50
CA CYS A 11 -16.55 18.05 -14.59
C CYS A 11 -17.87 17.32 -14.22
N GLY A 12 -19.02 17.82 -14.67
CA GLY A 12 -20.31 17.14 -14.49
C GLY A 12 -20.93 17.31 -13.10
N GLU A 13 -20.23 17.93 -12.15
CA GLU A 13 -20.78 18.22 -10.83
C GLU A 13 -21.90 19.26 -10.86
N ASN A 14 -22.77 19.22 -9.84
CA ASN A 14 -23.81 20.21 -9.63
C ASN A 14 -23.18 21.59 -9.34
N CYS A 15 -23.55 22.61 -10.12
CA CYS A 15 -23.01 23.96 -9.97
C CYS A 15 -23.60 24.72 -8.76
N GLY A 16 -24.53 24.12 -8.04
CA GLY A 16 -25.21 24.74 -6.90
C GLY A 16 -26.19 25.84 -7.31
N PRO A 17 -26.69 26.63 -6.33
CA PRO A 17 -27.74 27.62 -6.57
C PRO A 17 -27.28 28.87 -7.36
N VAL A 18 -25.97 29.10 -7.48
CA VAL A 18 -25.36 30.25 -8.18
C VAL A 18 -24.16 29.76 -9.01
N PRO A 19 -24.39 29.28 -10.25
CA PRO A 19 -23.32 28.80 -11.14
C PRO A 19 -22.48 29.96 -11.69
N ILE A 20 -21.19 29.70 -11.96
CA ILE A 20 -20.36 30.62 -12.75
C ILE A 20 -20.72 30.41 -14.23
N ILE A 21 -21.07 31.47 -14.95
CA ILE A 21 -21.50 31.40 -16.35
C ILE A 21 -20.47 32.06 -17.25
N TRP A 22 -19.97 31.32 -18.24
CA TRP A 22 -19.11 31.83 -19.30
C TRP A 22 -19.57 31.31 -20.66
N ASN A 23 -19.73 32.17 -21.66
CA ASN A 23 -20.30 31.82 -22.97
C ASN A 23 -21.61 30.99 -22.90
N GLN A 24 -22.54 31.40 -22.04
CA GLN A 24 -23.83 30.71 -21.80
C GLN A 24 -23.71 29.28 -21.24
N LYS A 25 -22.52 28.89 -20.73
CA LYS A 25 -22.23 27.57 -20.17
C LYS A 25 -22.01 27.66 -18.66
N PRO A 26 -22.63 26.78 -17.84
CA PRO A 26 -22.46 26.78 -16.40
C PRO A 26 -21.22 25.99 -15.94
N PHE A 27 -20.55 26.49 -14.90
CA PHE A 27 -19.38 25.91 -14.24
C PHE A 27 -19.55 25.89 -12.72
N CYS A 28 -19.04 24.85 -12.06
CA CYS A 28 -19.16 24.68 -10.61
C CYS A 28 -18.11 25.46 -9.78
N CYS A 29 -17.00 25.89 -10.40
CA CYS A 29 -15.93 26.65 -9.76
C CYS A 29 -15.09 27.43 -10.80
N GLN A 30 -14.25 28.34 -10.33
CA GLN A 30 -13.41 29.18 -11.20
C GLN A 30 -12.37 28.32 -11.94
N GLY A 31 -11.80 27.31 -11.28
CA GLY A 31 -10.85 26.38 -11.91
C GLY A 31 -11.45 25.66 -13.14
N CYS A 32 -12.69 25.18 -13.04
CA CYS A 32 -13.37 24.53 -14.17
C CYS A 32 -13.58 25.48 -15.35
N GLN A 33 -13.89 26.75 -15.08
CA GLN A 33 -14.00 27.77 -16.13
C GLN A 33 -12.65 28.02 -16.80
N THR A 34 -11.58 28.20 -16.01
CA THR A 34 -10.23 28.50 -16.51
C THR A 34 -9.69 27.39 -17.43
N VAL A 35 -9.85 26.13 -17.03
CA VAL A 35 -9.44 24.99 -17.89
C VAL A 35 -10.25 24.96 -19.18
N TYR A 36 -11.56 25.15 -19.09
CA TYR A 36 -12.41 25.18 -20.28
C TYR A 36 -11.98 26.27 -21.25
N GLN A 37 -11.70 27.47 -20.75
CA GLN A 37 -11.21 28.59 -21.55
C GLN A 37 -9.87 28.26 -22.22
N LEU A 38 -8.90 27.74 -21.45
CA LEU A 38 -7.57 27.38 -21.94
C LEU A 38 -7.65 26.33 -23.07
N LEU A 39 -8.46 25.28 -22.90
CA LEU A 39 -8.64 24.24 -23.93
C LEU A 39 -9.33 24.80 -25.17
N ASN A 40 -10.31 25.70 -25.00
CA ASN A 40 -11.03 26.29 -26.12
C ASN A 40 -10.16 27.27 -26.93
N GLU A 41 -9.34 28.08 -26.27
CA GLU A 41 -8.37 29.00 -26.91
C GLU A 41 -7.32 28.25 -27.72
N ASN A 42 -6.91 27.06 -27.27
CA ASN A 42 -5.95 26.20 -27.97
C ASN A 42 -6.61 25.20 -28.94
N GLN A 43 -7.88 25.41 -29.32
CA GLN A 43 -8.63 24.57 -30.28
C GLN A 43 -8.74 23.09 -29.88
N MET A 44 -8.68 22.77 -28.58
CA MET A 44 -8.74 21.40 -28.05
C MET A 44 -10.16 20.94 -27.72
N THR A 45 -11.16 21.37 -28.47
CA THR A 45 -12.59 21.06 -28.20
C THR A 45 -12.91 19.57 -28.28
N GLN A 46 -12.10 18.79 -29.01
CA GLN A 46 -12.21 17.34 -29.11
C GLN A 46 -12.13 16.64 -27.74
N TYR A 47 -11.48 17.24 -26.74
CA TYR A 47 -11.44 16.76 -25.36
C TYR A 47 -12.84 16.46 -24.79
N TYR A 48 -13.82 17.32 -25.08
CA TYR A 48 -15.20 17.18 -24.63
C TYR A 48 -16.06 16.26 -25.51
N SER A 49 -15.54 15.83 -26.66
CA SER A 49 -16.23 14.87 -27.55
C SER A 49 -15.91 13.41 -27.24
N ILE A 50 -14.80 13.17 -26.53
CA ILE A 50 -14.30 11.83 -26.21
C ILE A 50 -15.06 11.21 -25.02
N ALA A 51 -15.44 12.04 -24.05
CA ALA A 51 -16.24 11.65 -22.90
C ALA A 51 -17.04 12.85 -22.39
N ASP A 52 -18.24 12.60 -21.89
CA ASP A 52 -19.07 13.62 -21.25
C ASP A 52 -18.44 14.03 -19.92
N ALA A 53 -18.28 15.35 -19.71
CA ALA A 53 -17.77 15.93 -18.47
C ALA A 53 -16.44 15.32 -17.92
N PRO A 54 -15.36 15.32 -18.72
CA PRO A 54 -14.10 14.63 -18.39
C PRO A 54 -13.22 15.34 -17.34
N GLY A 55 -13.58 16.56 -16.96
CA GLY A 55 -12.83 17.42 -16.06
C GLY A 55 -12.90 16.98 -14.60
N ILE A 56 -11.96 17.46 -13.80
CA ILE A 56 -11.86 17.13 -12.37
C ILE A 56 -12.01 18.42 -11.59
N LYS A 57 -12.89 18.43 -10.60
CA LYS A 57 -12.97 19.52 -9.64
C LYS A 57 -11.90 19.31 -8.57
N LEU A 58 -11.05 20.30 -8.36
CA LEU A 58 -10.18 20.37 -7.19
C LEU A 58 -10.92 21.14 -6.08
N GLU A 59 -10.89 20.64 -4.85
CA GLU A 59 -11.60 21.24 -3.71
C GLU A 59 -11.05 22.64 -3.31
N ASN A 60 -9.89 23.05 -3.83
CA ASN A 60 -9.25 24.32 -3.53
C ASN A 60 -8.88 25.09 -4.83
N ASP A 61 -9.58 26.20 -5.08
CA ASP A 61 -9.37 27.14 -6.21
C ASP A 61 -8.07 27.99 -6.07
N GLN A 62 -7.07 27.55 -5.30
CA GLN A 62 -5.82 28.31 -5.16
C GLN A 62 -4.87 27.98 -6.31
N ILE A 63 -4.75 28.92 -7.24
CA ILE A 63 -3.61 29.01 -8.17
C ILE A 63 -2.34 28.84 -7.33
N PRO A 64 -1.43 27.91 -7.68
CA PRO A 64 -0.16 27.77 -6.97
C PRO A 64 0.52 29.14 -6.87
N SER A 65 0.91 29.57 -5.66
CA SER A 65 1.81 30.72 -5.51
C SER A 65 3.01 30.53 -6.43
N GLU A 66 3.48 31.58 -7.11
CA GLU A 66 4.60 31.50 -8.07
C GLU A 66 5.78 30.68 -7.49
N ASP A 67 6.07 30.79 -6.19
CA ASP A 67 7.19 30.10 -5.54
C ASP A 67 7.02 28.59 -5.27
N LYS A 68 5.83 27.99 -5.44
CA LYS A 68 5.57 26.61 -5.01
C LYS A 68 6.48 25.58 -5.71
N TYR A 69 6.82 25.83 -6.96
CA TYR A 69 7.61 24.93 -7.80
C TYR A 69 9.05 25.41 -8.04
N ALA A 70 9.50 26.45 -7.32
CA ALA A 70 10.84 27.02 -7.46
C ALA A 70 11.96 25.99 -7.27
N PHE A 71 11.73 24.96 -6.45
CA PHE A 71 12.69 23.87 -6.21
C PHE A 71 13.05 23.06 -7.48
N LEU A 72 12.22 23.10 -8.52
CA LEU A 72 12.49 22.42 -9.79
C LEU A 72 13.56 23.12 -10.64
N GLU A 73 13.97 24.33 -10.25
CA GLU A 73 15.09 25.06 -10.88
C GLU A 73 16.44 24.68 -10.28
N LEU A 74 16.47 23.94 -9.16
CA LEU A 74 17.70 23.46 -8.56
C LEU A 74 18.30 22.33 -9.40
N ASP A 75 19.53 22.50 -9.87
CA ASP A 75 20.21 21.56 -10.78
C ASP A 75 20.29 20.13 -10.21
N GLU A 76 20.45 19.99 -8.90
CA GLU A 76 20.49 18.69 -8.22
C GLU A 76 19.15 17.94 -8.35
N ILE A 77 18.02 18.64 -8.15
CA ILE A 77 16.67 18.06 -8.25
C ILE A 77 16.34 17.78 -9.71
N ARG A 78 16.64 18.74 -10.60
CA ARG A 78 16.46 18.61 -12.05
C ARG A 78 17.18 17.37 -12.57
N THR A 79 18.47 17.19 -12.25
CA THR A 79 19.26 16.04 -12.72
C THR A 79 18.73 14.71 -12.19
N ARG A 80 18.19 14.68 -10.97
CA ARG A 80 17.58 13.48 -10.38
C ARG A 80 16.24 13.12 -11.03
N LEU A 81 15.40 14.11 -11.37
CA LEU A 81 14.08 13.92 -11.99
C LEU A 81 14.13 13.64 -13.49
N LEU A 82 15.12 14.17 -14.20
CA LEU A 82 15.25 13.94 -15.64
C LEU A 82 15.70 12.50 -15.91
N ASP A 83 14.97 11.83 -16.82
CA ASP A 83 15.35 10.53 -17.35
C ASP A 83 16.55 10.67 -18.31
N PHE A 84 16.61 11.79 -19.02
CA PHE A 84 17.61 12.12 -20.03
C PHE A 84 17.67 13.64 -20.24
N SER A 85 18.86 14.18 -20.48
CA SER A 85 19.07 15.57 -20.90
C SER A 85 20.33 15.63 -21.76
N ASP A 86 20.21 16.06 -23.01
CA ASP A 86 21.33 16.25 -23.94
C ASP A 86 20.96 17.27 -25.02
N GLY A 87 21.91 18.13 -25.39
CA GLY A 87 21.73 19.12 -26.48
C GLY A 87 20.52 20.05 -26.33
N GLY A 88 20.12 20.42 -25.11
CA GLY A 88 18.95 21.28 -24.85
C GLY A 88 17.59 20.56 -24.92
N ILE A 89 17.58 19.25 -25.14
CA ILE A 89 16.37 18.41 -25.11
C ILE A 89 16.39 17.55 -23.84
N SER A 90 15.33 17.65 -23.06
CA SER A 90 15.16 16.89 -21.82
C SER A 90 13.93 16.00 -21.87
N LYS A 91 14.03 14.87 -21.17
CA LYS A 91 12.93 13.92 -21.00
C LYS A 91 12.68 13.69 -19.52
N VAL A 92 11.42 13.81 -19.13
CA VAL A 92 10.95 13.60 -17.76
C VAL A 92 9.80 12.61 -17.75
N ARG A 93 9.60 11.94 -16.62
CA ARG A 93 8.43 11.10 -16.37
C ARG A 93 7.80 11.48 -15.04
N PHE A 94 6.50 11.72 -15.06
CA PHE A 94 5.73 12.07 -13.88
C PHE A 94 4.62 11.07 -13.63
N PHE A 95 4.40 10.72 -12.37
CA PHE A 95 3.19 10.06 -11.93
C PHE A 95 2.10 11.12 -11.69
N ILE A 96 0.92 10.90 -12.28
CA ILE A 96 -0.22 11.81 -12.21
C ILE A 96 -1.46 11.01 -11.77
N PRO A 97 -1.81 10.99 -10.47
CA PRO A 97 -2.87 10.13 -9.95
C PRO A 97 -4.26 10.45 -10.51
N THR A 98 -4.46 11.66 -11.03
CA THR A 98 -5.73 12.14 -11.58
C THR A 98 -6.07 11.58 -12.97
N ILE A 99 -5.16 10.86 -13.64
CA ILE A 99 -5.46 10.18 -14.91
C ILE A 99 -6.50 9.08 -14.66
N HIS A 100 -7.69 9.21 -15.26
CA HIS A 100 -8.83 8.31 -15.02
C HIS A 100 -9.67 7.96 -16.25
N CYS A 101 -9.57 8.68 -17.37
CA CYS A 101 -10.37 8.44 -18.57
C CYS A 101 -9.58 8.63 -19.88
N ALA A 102 -10.18 8.28 -21.02
CA ALA A 102 -9.58 8.43 -22.35
C ALA A 102 -9.33 9.90 -22.71
N SER A 103 -10.17 10.83 -22.26
CA SER A 103 -9.94 12.27 -22.47
C SER A 103 -8.69 12.77 -21.74
N CYS A 104 -8.36 12.21 -20.57
CA CYS A 104 -7.10 12.51 -19.87
C CYS A 104 -5.89 12.11 -20.71
N ILE A 105 -5.93 10.92 -21.33
CA ILE A 105 -4.87 10.41 -22.20
C ILE A 105 -4.69 11.36 -23.37
N TRP A 106 -5.78 11.67 -24.08
CA TRP A 106 -5.74 12.54 -25.25
C TRP A 106 -5.18 13.92 -24.92
N LEU A 107 -5.64 14.56 -23.83
CA LEU A 107 -5.15 15.88 -23.43
C LEU A 107 -3.65 15.86 -23.12
N LEU A 108 -3.20 14.90 -22.33
CA LEU A 108 -1.80 14.80 -21.92
C LEU A 108 -0.87 14.40 -23.07
N GLU A 109 -1.33 13.63 -24.06
CA GLU A 109 -0.55 13.33 -25.27
C GLU A 109 -0.48 14.51 -26.24
N ASN A 110 -1.44 15.42 -26.16
CA ASN A 110 -1.50 16.65 -26.96
C ASN A 110 -0.93 17.89 -26.23
N LEU A 111 -0.09 17.74 -25.20
CA LEU A 111 0.52 18.88 -24.48
C LEU A 111 1.30 19.84 -25.40
N HIS A 112 1.81 19.37 -26.53
CA HIS A 112 2.49 20.18 -27.54
C HIS A 112 1.60 21.27 -28.17
N THR A 113 0.26 21.09 -28.16
CA THR A 113 -0.67 22.13 -28.62
C THR A 113 -0.85 23.24 -27.60
N LEU A 114 -0.64 22.96 -26.32
CA LEU A 114 -0.70 23.95 -25.24
C LEU A 114 0.60 24.74 -25.09
N HIS A 115 1.76 24.12 -25.39
CA HIS A 115 3.04 24.81 -25.34
C HIS A 115 4.05 24.26 -26.35
N LYS A 116 4.59 25.14 -27.20
CA LYS A 116 5.52 24.79 -28.31
C LYS A 116 6.84 24.14 -27.85
N GLY A 117 7.27 24.44 -26.63
CA GLY A 117 8.45 23.83 -26.01
C GLY A 117 8.30 22.32 -25.74
N VAL A 118 7.09 21.76 -25.73
CA VAL A 118 6.87 20.31 -25.63
C VAL A 118 6.99 19.68 -27.02
N ILE A 119 7.94 18.76 -27.18
CA ILE A 119 8.19 18.04 -28.44
C ILE A 119 7.24 16.86 -28.55
N GLN A 120 7.16 16.05 -27.49
CA GLN A 120 6.36 14.83 -27.46
C GLN A 120 5.88 14.55 -26.04
N SER A 121 4.66 14.02 -25.92
CA SER A 121 4.13 13.49 -24.67
C SER A 121 3.46 12.14 -24.93
N SER A 122 3.59 11.22 -23.98
CA SER A 122 2.99 9.87 -24.06
C SER A 122 2.49 9.43 -22.69
N VAL A 123 1.32 8.79 -22.63
CA VAL A 123 0.71 8.38 -21.36
C VAL A 123 0.72 6.86 -21.20
N ASN A 124 1.25 6.41 -20.08
CA ASN A 124 1.08 5.03 -19.61
C ASN A 124 -0.10 4.97 -18.64
N PHE A 125 -1.30 4.72 -19.18
CA PHE A 125 -2.55 4.72 -18.41
C PHE A 125 -2.56 3.73 -17.23
N PRO A 126 -2.12 2.45 -17.37
CA PRO A 126 -2.09 1.51 -16.25
C PRO A 126 -1.23 1.97 -15.07
N LYS A 127 -0.15 2.69 -15.34
CA LYS A 127 0.76 3.23 -14.32
C LYS A 127 0.42 4.66 -13.90
N LYS A 128 -0.53 5.31 -14.58
CA LYS A 128 -0.82 6.74 -14.46
C LYS A 128 0.45 7.61 -14.58
N GLU A 129 1.34 7.23 -15.49
CA GLU A 129 2.57 7.97 -15.76
C GLU A 129 2.45 8.73 -17.09
N VAL A 130 2.97 9.96 -17.15
CA VAL A 130 3.19 10.69 -18.40
C VAL A 130 4.69 10.86 -18.64
N SER A 131 5.15 10.57 -19.85
CA SER A 131 6.53 10.83 -20.27
C SER A 131 6.54 11.97 -21.28
N ILE A 132 7.28 13.02 -20.96
CA ILE A 132 7.29 14.28 -21.71
C ILE A 132 8.73 14.58 -22.15
N THR A 133 8.89 14.87 -23.43
CA THR A 133 10.13 15.36 -24.03
C THR A 133 9.94 16.81 -24.43
N PHE A 134 10.83 17.69 -23.98
CA PHE A 134 10.70 19.14 -24.11
C PHE A 134 12.05 19.82 -24.35
N ARG A 135 12.03 21.02 -24.93
CA ARG A 135 13.22 21.87 -25.13
C ARG A 135 13.42 22.76 -23.91
N GLU A 136 14.55 22.62 -23.23
CA GLU A 136 14.83 23.36 -21.99
C GLU A 136 14.94 24.87 -22.20
N GLU A 137 15.40 25.31 -23.38
CA GLU A 137 15.53 26.73 -23.73
C GLU A 137 14.17 27.44 -23.81
N GLU A 138 13.13 26.73 -24.24
CA GLU A 138 11.77 27.28 -24.40
C GLU A 138 10.89 27.02 -23.17
N LEU A 139 11.07 25.88 -22.50
CA LEU A 139 10.26 25.44 -21.38
C LEU A 139 11.14 24.75 -20.34
N ASN A 140 11.41 25.41 -19.22
CA ASN A 140 12.13 24.78 -18.11
C ASN A 140 11.22 23.82 -17.33
N LEU A 141 11.83 22.97 -16.48
CA LEU A 141 11.12 21.91 -15.74
C LEU A 141 10.01 22.48 -14.83
N ARG A 142 10.25 23.63 -14.20
CA ARG A 142 9.26 24.33 -13.37
C ARG A 142 8.03 24.72 -14.19
N LYS A 143 8.23 25.44 -15.30
CA LYS A 143 7.15 25.89 -16.18
C LYS A 143 6.38 24.71 -16.78
N LEU A 144 7.04 23.58 -17.04
CA LEU A 144 6.35 22.36 -17.47
C LEU A 144 5.39 21.82 -16.40
N VAL A 145 5.80 21.81 -15.14
CA VAL A 145 4.95 21.38 -14.02
C VAL A 145 3.82 22.37 -13.76
N GLU A 146 4.09 23.68 -13.87
CA GLU A 146 3.07 24.72 -13.80
C GLU A 146 2.02 24.60 -14.93
N LEU A 147 2.47 24.29 -16.14
CA LEU A 147 1.58 23.98 -17.27
C LEU A 147 0.65 22.81 -16.93
N LEU A 148 1.20 21.70 -16.44
CA LEU A 148 0.42 20.53 -16.00
C LEU A 148 -0.56 20.87 -14.88
N ALA A 149 -0.14 21.69 -13.91
CA ALA A 149 -1.00 22.13 -12.82
C ALA A 149 -2.15 23.03 -13.31
N SER A 150 -1.92 23.88 -14.31
CA SER A 150 -2.95 24.78 -14.88
C SER A 150 -4.12 24.00 -15.50
N ILE A 151 -3.85 22.84 -16.10
CA ILE A 151 -4.87 21.93 -16.65
C ILE A 151 -5.38 20.90 -15.63
N HIS A 152 -5.08 21.08 -14.33
CA HIS A 152 -5.49 20.21 -13.22
C HIS A 152 -4.89 18.79 -13.22
N TYR A 153 -3.77 18.57 -13.91
CA TYR A 153 -3.00 17.33 -13.91
C TYR A 153 -1.69 17.49 -13.12
N VAL A 154 -1.82 17.82 -11.83
CA VAL A 154 -0.66 18.08 -10.97
C VAL A 154 0.18 16.80 -10.79
N PRO A 155 1.48 16.81 -11.15
CA PRO A 155 2.35 15.66 -10.93
C PRO A 155 2.71 15.52 -9.45
N GLU A 156 2.80 14.27 -8.99
CA GLU A 156 3.23 13.96 -7.63
C GLU A 156 4.76 13.86 -7.58
N ILE A 157 5.41 14.87 -6.99
CA ILE A 157 6.86 14.96 -6.89
C ILE A 157 7.24 14.88 -5.41
N SER A 158 7.79 13.73 -5.00
CA SER A 158 8.22 13.46 -3.62
C SER A 158 9.68 13.00 -3.56
N GLN A 159 10.25 12.87 -2.36
CA GLN A 159 11.59 12.29 -2.20
C GLN A 159 11.70 10.88 -2.78
N GLN A 160 10.64 10.07 -2.69
CA GLN A 160 10.62 8.74 -3.30
C GLN A 160 10.75 8.80 -4.84
N THR A 161 10.20 9.85 -5.47
CA THR A 161 10.33 10.06 -6.92
C THR A 161 11.78 10.35 -7.33
N LEU A 162 12.58 10.97 -6.45
CA LEU A 162 13.99 11.30 -6.68
C LEU A 162 14.93 10.11 -6.47
N GLU A 163 14.56 9.16 -5.62
CA GLU A 163 15.30 7.92 -5.42
C GLU A 163 15.00 6.96 -6.58
N LYS A 164 15.87 6.93 -7.60
CA LYS A 164 15.84 5.88 -8.63
C LYS A 164 15.89 4.52 -7.92
N ALA A 165 14.80 3.74 -8.01
CA ALA A 165 14.75 2.39 -7.46
C ALA A 165 16.06 1.67 -7.84
N PRO A 166 16.86 1.17 -6.87
CA PRO A 166 18.13 0.58 -7.18
C PRO A 166 17.89 -0.55 -8.17
N LYS A 167 18.40 -0.42 -9.39
CA LYS A 167 18.36 -1.51 -10.37
C LYS A 167 19.06 -2.69 -9.72
N SER A 168 18.28 -3.64 -9.23
CA SER A 168 18.75 -4.84 -8.54
C SER A 168 19.86 -5.48 -9.36
N LYS A 169 21.12 -5.29 -8.95
CA LYS A 169 22.31 -5.88 -9.60
C LYS A 169 22.18 -7.41 -9.67
N SER A 170 21.37 -7.99 -8.79
CA SER A 170 21.02 -9.42 -8.73
C SER A 170 20.38 -9.95 -10.02
N SER A 171 19.50 -9.17 -10.66
CA SER A 171 18.78 -9.60 -11.87
C SER A 171 19.71 -9.89 -13.06
N LYS A 172 20.77 -9.08 -13.25
CA LYS A 172 21.71 -9.23 -14.37
C LYS A 172 22.57 -10.48 -14.24
N THR A 173 23.11 -10.74 -13.05
CA THR A 173 23.94 -11.93 -12.80
C THR A 173 23.16 -13.21 -13.02
N LEU A 174 21.90 -13.26 -12.59
CA LEU A 174 21.04 -14.44 -12.78
C LEU A 174 20.77 -14.71 -14.26
N LEU A 175 20.48 -13.67 -15.05
CA LEU A 175 20.28 -13.81 -16.50
C LEU A 175 21.52 -14.33 -17.23
N ILE A 176 22.73 -13.90 -16.82
CA ILE A 176 23.99 -14.41 -17.38
C ILE A 176 24.15 -15.90 -17.08
N LYS A 177 23.89 -16.32 -15.82
CA LYS A 177 23.94 -17.75 -15.43
C LYS A 177 22.94 -18.58 -16.24
N ILE A 178 21.72 -18.08 -16.48
CA ILE A 178 20.73 -18.74 -17.34
C ILE A 178 21.24 -18.87 -18.77
N GLY A 179 21.84 -17.81 -19.33
CA GLY A 179 22.41 -17.83 -20.67
C GLY A 179 23.51 -18.89 -20.83
N ILE A 180 24.45 -18.95 -19.89
CA ILE A 180 25.54 -19.94 -19.91
C ILE A 180 25.00 -21.37 -19.74
N ALA A 181 24.08 -21.58 -18.79
CA ALA A 181 23.47 -22.89 -18.58
C ALA A 181 22.64 -23.35 -19.78
N GLY A 182 21.87 -22.45 -20.39
CA GLY A 182 21.07 -22.74 -21.58
C GLY A 182 21.93 -23.04 -22.81
N PHE A 183 22.98 -22.25 -23.04
CA PHE A 183 23.96 -22.53 -24.10
C PHE A 183 24.59 -23.92 -23.92
N SER A 184 25.05 -24.23 -22.72
CA SER A 184 25.70 -25.50 -22.42
C SER A 184 24.74 -26.68 -22.54
N PHE A 185 23.50 -26.53 -22.05
CA PHE A 185 22.45 -27.54 -22.15
C PHE A 185 22.07 -27.84 -23.60
N LEU A 186 21.78 -26.82 -24.41
CA LEU A 186 21.37 -27.02 -25.80
C LEU A 186 22.45 -27.72 -26.63
N ASN A 187 23.73 -27.38 -26.41
CA ASN A 187 24.85 -28.03 -27.09
C ASN A 187 25.11 -29.44 -26.55
N ALA A 188 25.10 -29.64 -25.23
CA ALA A 188 25.27 -30.99 -24.64
C ALA A 188 24.14 -31.93 -25.09
N MET A 189 22.89 -31.46 -25.12
CA MET A 189 21.75 -32.20 -25.63
C MET A 189 21.92 -32.55 -27.11
N LEU A 190 22.43 -31.64 -27.94
CA LEU A 190 22.71 -31.91 -29.35
C LEU A 190 23.74 -33.04 -29.51
N TYR A 191 24.78 -33.06 -28.67
CA TYR A 191 25.81 -34.09 -28.68
C TYR A 191 25.31 -35.46 -28.17
N HIS A 192 24.35 -35.46 -27.24
CA HIS A 192 23.71 -36.68 -26.72
C HIS A 192 22.51 -37.14 -27.58
N PHE A 193 22.00 -36.30 -28.49
CA PHE A 193 20.84 -36.58 -29.32
C PHE A 193 20.90 -37.91 -30.09
N PRO A 194 22.04 -38.32 -30.69
CA PRO A 194 22.14 -39.60 -31.36
C PRO A 194 21.78 -40.79 -30.46
N GLN A 195 22.09 -40.75 -29.16
CA GLN A 195 21.79 -41.81 -28.20
C GLN A 195 20.28 -42.03 -27.99
N TYR A 196 19.46 -41.00 -28.26
CA TYR A 196 18.01 -41.08 -28.12
C TYR A 196 17.30 -41.59 -29.38
N LEU A 197 18.01 -41.75 -30.51
CA LEU A 197 17.44 -42.22 -31.77
C LEU A 197 17.56 -43.75 -31.89
N PRO A 198 16.47 -44.47 -32.24
CA PRO A 198 16.55 -45.90 -32.49
C PRO A 198 17.43 -46.19 -33.71
N GLY A 199 18.44 -47.06 -33.57
CA GLY A 199 19.30 -47.53 -34.68
C GLY A 199 20.58 -46.72 -34.94
N SER A 200 20.97 -45.83 -34.03
CA SER A 200 22.16 -44.96 -34.15
C SER A 200 23.48 -45.57 -33.65
N GLU A 201 23.49 -46.85 -33.26
CA GLU A 201 24.65 -47.54 -32.65
C GLU A 201 25.95 -47.43 -33.49
N HIS A 202 25.84 -47.31 -34.81
CA HIS A 202 26.99 -47.14 -35.72
C HIS A 202 27.52 -45.70 -35.82
N LEU A 203 26.67 -44.68 -35.60
CA LEU A 203 27.09 -43.28 -35.50
C LEU A 203 27.76 -42.99 -34.15
N GLU A 204 27.33 -43.73 -33.12
CA GLU A 204 27.80 -43.59 -31.75
C GLU A 204 29.29 -43.92 -31.65
N ALA A 205 29.76 -45.07 -32.16
CA ALA A 205 31.10 -45.58 -31.91
C ALA A 205 32.28 -44.63 -32.27
N ASN A 206 32.19 -43.87 -33.37
CA ASN A 206 33.30 -43.02 -33.84
C ASN A 206 33.34 -41.62 -33.20
N PHE A 207 32.20 -41.09 -32.77
CA PHE A 207 32.10 -39.73 -32.22
C PHE A 207 31.78 -39.69 -30.73
N ARG A 208 31.47 -40.84 -30.11
CA ARG A 208 31.14 -40.99 -28.68
C ARG A 208 32.07 -40.23 -27.76
N LEU A 209 33.38 -40.53 -27.87
CA LEU A 209 34.41 -39.95 -27.03
C LEU A 209 34.52 -38.43 -27.23
N VAL A 210 34.46 -37.96 -28.48
CA VAL A 210 34.55 -36.52 -28.79
C VAL A 210 33.35 -35.78 -28.21
N PHE A 211 32.14 -36.30 -28.41
CA PHE A 211 30.90 -35.71 -27.88
C PHE A 211 30.83 -35.75 -26.36
N GLY A 212 31.31 -36.82 -25.74
CA GLY A 212 31.43 -36.93 -24.28
C GLY A 212 32.38 -35.88 -23.69
N TRP A 213 33.59 -35.72 -24.24
CA TRP A 213 34.56 -34.72 -23.77
C TRP A 213 34.10 -33.28 -24.02
N LEU A 214 33.45 -33.00 -25.16
CA LEU A 214 32.84 -31.69 -25.42
C LEU A 214 31.74 -31.38 -24.39
N SER A 215 30.90 -32.37 -24.08
CA SER A 215 29.83 -32.20 -23.08
C SER A 215 30.37 -32.06 -21.66
N PHE A 216 31.44 -32.78 -21.31
CA PHE A 216 32.16 -32.59 -20.06
C PHE A 216 32.66 -31.14 -19.93
N LEU A 217 33.32 -30.61 -20.97
CA LEU A 217 33.85 -29.25 -20.97
C LEU A 217 32.74 -28.19 -20.84
N LEU A 218 31.60 -28.39 -21.51
CA LEU A 218 30.43 -27.53 -21.36
C LEU A 218 29.80 -27.61 -19.97
N SER A 219 29.91 -28.74 -19.28
CA SER A 219 29.33 -28.93 -17.94
C SER A 219 30.09 -28.20 -16.83
N LEU A 220 31.39 -27.95 -16.99
CA LEU A 220 32.24 -27.28 -16.00
C LEU A 220 31.74 -25.87 -15.60
N PRO A 221 31.53 -24.91 -16.52
CA PRO A 221 31.01 -23.60 -16.16
C PRO A 221 29.60 -23.68 -15.56
N VAL A 222 28.80 -24.68 -15.95
CA VAL A 222 27.47 -24.87 -15.39
C VAL A 222 27.54 -25.33 -13.94
N LEU A 223 28.39 -26.31 -13.63
CA LEU A 223 28.54 -26.81 -12.28
C LEU A 223 29.18 -25.77 -11.34
N PHE A 224 30.31 -25.19 -11.73
CA PHE A 224 31.09 -24.35 -10.81
C PHE A 224 30.58 -22.91 -10.72
N TYR A 225 30.07 -22.33 -11.81
CA TYR A 225 29.60 -20.94 -11.83
C TYR A 225 28.08 -20.82 -11.74
N CYS A 226 27.35 -21.58 -12.57
CA CYS A 226 25.88 -21.44 -12.62
C CYS A 226 25.22 -22.03 -11.37
N ALA A 227 25.66 -23.20 -10.90
CA ALA A 227 25.13 -23.85 -9.69
C ALA A 227 25.77 -23.38 -8.37
N SER A 228 26.69 -22.41 -8.41
CA SER A 228 27.44 -21.91 -7.24
C SER A 228 26.56 -21.53 -6.04
N ASP A 229 25.39 -20.96 -6.31
CA ASP A 229 24.48 -20.47 -5.27
C ASP A 229 23.89 -21.61 -4.44
N TYR A 230 23.58 -22.74 -5.09
CA TYR A 230 23.06 -23.93 -4.42
C TYR A 230 24.11 -24.56 -3.52
N PHE A 231 25.37 -24.65 -3.99
CA PHE A 231 26.49 -25.14 -3.19
C PHE A 231 26.77 -24.25 -1.98
N LEU A 232 26.83 -22.93 -2.18
CA LEU A 232 27.09 -21.98 -1.10
C LEU A 232 25.97 -22.01 -0.05
N SER A 233 24.71 -22.09 -0.48
CA SER A 233 23.55 -22.17 0.41
C SER A 233 23.53 -23.47 1.21
N ALA A 234 23.76 -24.61 0.56
CA ALA A 234 23.87 -25.92 1.22
C ALA A 234 25.00 -25.93 2.26
N TYR A 235 26.19 -25.44 1.91
CA TYR A 235 27.33 -25.37 2.83
C TYR A 235 27.07 -24.48 4.04
N LYS A 236 26.53 -23.26 3.82
CA LYS A 236 26.18 -22.33 4.90
C LYS A 236 25.12 -22.92 5.84
N SER A 237 24.12 -23.62 5.28
CA SER A 237 23.04 -24.22 6.05
C SER A 237 23.56 -25.39 6.91
N LEU A 238 24.38 -26.25 6.33
CA LEU A 238 25.01 -27.36 7.04
C LEU A 238 25.91 -26.86 8.19
N ARG A 239 26.69 -25.79 7.96
CA ARG A 239 27.51 -25.15 9.01
C ARG A 239 26.67 -24.62 10.17
N LYS A 240 25.44 -24.19 9.90
CA LYS A 240 24.46 -23.75 10.90
C LYS A 240 23.63 -24.89 11.50
N LYS A 241 23.94 -26.16 11.18
CA LYS A 241 23.17 -27.37 11.57
C LYS A 241 21.72 -27.33 11.11
N ILE A 242 21.46 -26.67 9.98
CA ILE A 242 20.13 -26.57 9.36
C ILE A 242 20.19 -27.34 8.03
N ILE A 243 19.26 -28.28 7.85
CA ILE A 243 19.09 -28.97 6.57
C ILE A 243 18.24 -28.09 5.66
N SER A 244 18.83 -27.57 4.59
CA SER A 244 18.15 -26.72 3.61
C SER A 244 17.71 -27.50 2.37
N ILE A 245 16.74 -26.94 1.63
CA ILE A 245 16.22 -27.50 0.38
C ILE A 245 17.31 -27.61 -0.70
N ASP A 246 18.34 -26.76 -0.61
CA ASP A 246 19.45 -26.75 -1.56
C ASP A 246 20.41 -27.94 -1.36
N LEU A 247 20.34 -28.65 -0.23
CA LEU A 247 21.24 -29.76 0.07
C LEU A 247 21.02 -30.99 -0.84
N PRO A 248 19.80 -31.53 -1.01
CA PRO A 248 19.54 -32.58 -2.01
C PRO A 248 19.98 -32.21 -3.43
N ILE A 249 19.74 -30.96 -3.83
CA ILE A 249 20.09 -30.47 -5.17
C ILE A 249 21.61 -30.49 -5.34
N ALA A 250 22.35 -29.94 -4.37
CA ALA A 250 23.81 -29.94 -4.39
C ALA A 250 24.39 -31.37 -4.43
N LEU A 251 23.85 -32.29 -3.62
CA LEU A 251 24.27 -33.69 -3.62
C LEU A 251 23.96 -34.37 -4.96
N GLY A 252 22.75 -34.18 -5.49
CA GLY A 252 22.35 -34.72 -6.79
C GLY A 252 23.25 -34.25 -7.93
N LEU A 253 23.60 -32.96 -7.97
CA LEU A 253 24.51 -32.39 -8.97
C LEU A 253 25.92 -32.97 -8.86
N ILE A 254 26.46 -33.11 -7.64
CA ILE A 254 27.79 -33.72 -7.42
C ILE A 254 27.79 -35.17 -7.88
N THR A 255 26.80 -35.95 -7.45
CA THR A 255 26.72 -37.38 -7.80
C THR A 255 26.57 -37.57 -9.31
N LEU A 256 25.68 -36.80 -9.96
CA LEU A 256 25.46 -36.88 -11.41
C LEU A 256 26.73 -36.49 -12.19
N PHE A 257 27.47 -35.46 -11.75
CA PHE A 257 28.73 -35.06 -12.38
C PHE A 257 29.81 -36.14 -12.24
N LEU A 258 30.01 -36.65 -11.02
CA LEU A 258 31.02 -37.67 -10.74
C LEU A 258 30.72 -38.95 -11.52
N GLN A 259 29.46 -39.40 -11.54
CA GLN A 259 29.05 -40.56 -12.32
C GLN A 259 29.30 -40.36 -13.81
N SER A 260 28.84 -39.24 -14.37
CA SER A 260 29.01 -38.93 -15.81
C SER A 260 30.50 -38.88 -16.19
N THR A 261 31.34 -38.36 -15.28
CA THR A 261 32.80 -38.32 -15.47
C THR A 261 33.41 -39.70 -15.42
N LEU A 262 32.97 -40.57 -14.51
CA LEU A 262 33.44 -41.94 -14.43
C LEU A 262 33.06 -42.74 -15.67
N GLU A 263 31.80 -42.67 -16.13
CA GLU A 263 31.33 -43.35 -17.34
C GLU A 263 32.09 -42.91 -18.60
N LEU A 264 32.44 -41.62 -18.68
CA LEU A 264 33.24 -41.07 -19.78
C LEU A 264 34.69 -41.57 -19.76
N ILE A 265 35.31 -41.66 -18.57
CA ILE A 265 36.71 -42.10 -18.43
C ILE A 265 36.83 -43.62 -18.60
N THR A 266 35.83 -44.39 -18.17
CA THR A 266 35.81 -45.87 -18.30
C THR A 266 35.29 -46.35 -19.66
N ASP A 267 34.94 -45.42 -20.56
CA ASP A 267 34.32 -45.67 -21.88
C ASP A 267 33.03 -46.52 -21.80
N GLN A 268 32.34 -46.46 -20.65
CA GLN A 268 31.05 -47.14 -20.46
C GLN A 268 29.90 -46.32 -21.06
N GLY A 269 30.06 -45.00 -21.22
CA GLY A 269 29.02 -44.06 -21.63
C GLY A 269 29.57 -42.70 -22.06
N ILE A 270 28.74 -41.88 -22.72
CA ILE A 270 29.02 -40.44 -22.87
C ILE A 270 28.70 -39.63 -21.59
N GLY A 271 28.16 -40.31 -20.56
CA GLY A 271 27.70 -39.70 -19.32
C GLY A 271 26.34 -39.03 -19.47
N TYR A 272 25.90 -38.36 -18.40
CA TYR A 272 24.62 -37.63 -18.32
C TYR A 272 24.85 -36.11 -18.19
N PHE A 273 25.82 -35.59 -18.94
CA PHE A 273 26.19 -34.16 -18.87
C PHE A 273 25.08 -33.25 -19.42
N ASP A 274 24.31 -33.73 -20.41
CA ASP A 274 23.10 -33.10 -20.91
C ASP A 274 22.04 -32.94 -19.80
N SER A 275 21.86 -33.99 -18.99
CA SER A 275 20.94 -34.03 -17.86
C SER A 275 21.36 -33.06 -16.77
N LEU A 276 22.67 -33.00 -16.48
CA LEU A 276 23.23 -32.09 -15.49
C LEU A 276 23.06 -30.63 -15.89
N THR A 277 23.44 -30.31 -17.13
CA THR A 277 23.34 -28.94 -17.65
C THR A 277 21.89 -28.49 -17.80
N GLY A 278 21.01 -29.37 -18.26
CA GLY A 278 19.57 -29.15 -18.32
C GLY A 278 18.95 -28.92 -16.94
N LEU A 279 19.30 -29.73 -15.94
CA LEU A 279 18.83 -29.56 -14.57
C LEU A 279 19.17 -28.17 -14.01
N VAL A 280 20.42 -27.73 -14.12
CA VAL A 280 20.83 -26.40 -13.64
C VAL A 280 20.12 -25.29 -14.41
N PHE A 281 19.97 -25.45 -15.74
CA PHE A 281 19.25 -24.48 -16.56
C PHE A 281 17.79 -24.31 -16.12
N PHE A 282 17.04 -25.40 -15.95
CA PHE A 282 15.64 -25.34 -15.51
C PHE A 282 15.50 -24.81 -14.07
N LEU A 283 16.43 -25.16 -13.16
CA LEU A 283 16.45 -24.62 -11.80
C LEU A 283 16.67 -23.09 -11.79
N LEU A 284 17.57 -22.58 -12.63
CA LEU A 284 17.82 -21.15 -12.74
C LEU A 284 16.65 -20.38 -13.36
N ILE A 285 15.98 -20.96 -14.37
CA ILE A 285 14.72 -20.41 -14.90
C ILE A 285 13.66 -20.34 -13.80
N GLY A 286 13.51 -21.41 -13.01
CA GLY A 286 12.60 -21.43 -11.87
C GLY A 286 12.91 -20.33 -10.85
N LYS A 287 14.20 -20.15 -10.52
CA LYS A 287 14.68 -19.10 -9.62
C LYS A 287 14.43 -17.69 -10.16
N TRP A 288 14.59 -17.47 -11.46
CA TRP A 288 14.29 -16.19 -12.12
C TRP A 288 12.80 -15.88 -12.15
N TYR A 289 11.96 -16.86 -12.46
CA TYR A 289 10.52 -16.71 -12.38
C TYR A 289 10.06 -16.41 -10.95
N GLN A 290 10.66 -17.08 -9.96
CA GLN A 290 10.43 -16.80 -8.53
C GLN A 290 10.82 -15.37 -8.17
N SER A 291 12.00 -14.87 -8.59
CA SER A 291 12.46 -13.53 -8.22
C SER A 291 11.61 -12.42 -8.81
N ILE A 292 11.23 -12.54 -10.10
CA ILE A 292 10.32 -11.57 -10.74
C ILE A 292 8.98 -11.51 -10.00
N THR A 293 8.45 -12.68 -9.66
CA THR A 293 7.17 -12.76 -8.94
C THR A 293 7.28 -12.11 -7.57
N TYR A 294 8.37 -12.36 -6.84
CA TYR A 294 8.55 -11.83 -5.50
C TYR A 294 8.73 -10.30 -5.52
N GLU A 295 9.57 -9.78 -6.42
CA GLU A 295 9.78 -8.34 -6.61
C GLU A 295 8.48 -7.61 -6.98
N ALA A 296 7.63 -8.22 -7.82
CA ALA A 296 6.32 -7.66 -8.18
C ALA A 296 5.30 -7.64 -7.03
N LEU A 297 5.54 -8.38 -5.93
CA LEU A 297 4.64 -8.47 -4.77
C LEU A 297 5.08 -7.58 -3.60
N THR A 298 6.36 -7.22 -3.54
CA THR A 298 6.90 -6.20 -2.61
C THR A 298 6.52 -4.80 -3.09
N PHE A 299 5.44 -4.26 -2.53
CA PHE A 299 5.09 -2.85 -2.68
C PHE A 299 5.37 -2.14 -1.36
N GLU A 300 6.62 -1.74 -1.15
CA GLU A 300 6.99 -0.88 -0.01
C GLU A 300 6.78 0.58 -0.42
N ARG A 301 5.64 1.15 -0.01
CA ARG A 301 5.52 2.61 0.06
C ARG A 301 6.27 3.08 1.30
N ASN A 302 7.39 3.75 1.07
CA ASN A 302 8.19 4.35 2.12
C ASN A 302 7.56 5.69 2.55
N TYR A 303 7.66 6.06 3.82
CA TYR A 303 7.15 7.33 4.37
C TYR A 303 7.72 8.57 3.65
N LYS A 304 8.85 8.41 2.95
CA LYS A 304 9.48 9.41 2.07
C LYS A 304 8.55 9.95 0.96
N SER A 305 7.43 9.29 0.66
CA SER A 305 6.42 9.84 -0.27
C SER A 305 5.74 11.11 0.26
N TYR A 306 5.75 11.35 1.57
CA TYR A 306 5.02 12.45 2.20
C TYR A 306 5.88 13.67 2.53
N PHE A 307 7.19 13.54 2.53
CA PHE A 307 8.11 14.66 2.74
C PHE A 307 8.24 15.52 1.47
N PRO A 308 8.29 16.86 1.61
CA PRO A 308 8.53 17.73 0.48
C PRO A 308 9.94 17.49 -0.09
N VAL A 309 10.12 17.80 -1.37
CA VAL A 309 11.44 17.70 -2.02
C VAL A 309 12.40 18.79 -1.53
N ALA A 310 11.86 19.95 -1.19
CA ALA A 310 12.63 21.13 -0.83
C ALA A 310 11.88 21.98 0.19
N VAL A 311 12.62 22.85 0.86
CA VAL A 311 12.12 23.73 1.92
C VAL A 311 12.62 25.15 1.67
N THR A 312 11.86 26.14 2.15
CA THR A 312 12.28 27.55 2.06
C THR A 312 13.11 27.90 3.29
N LYS A 313 14.42 28.11 3.12
CA LYS A 313 15.35 28.58 4.15
C LYS A 313 15.43 30.10 4.17
N LEU A 314 15.32 30.68 5.36
CA LEU A 314 15.49 32.10 5.63
C LEU A 314 16.97 32.39 5.85
N THR A 315 17.55 33.29 5.07
CA THR A 315 18.94 33.77 5.20
C THR A 315 18.96 35.28 5.38
N GLU A 316 20.10 35.85 5.79
CA GLU A 316 20.26 37.31 5.91
C GLU A 316 20.08 38.05 4.57
N ALA A 317 20.29 37.35 3.45
CA ALA A 317 20.11 37.87 2.09
C ALA A 317 18.67 37.67 1.54
N GLY A 318 17.77 37.03 2.29
CA GLY A 318 16.40 36.73 1.89
C GLY A 318 16.04 35.24 1.91
N ASN A 319 14.89 34.92 1.31
CA ASN A 319 14.35 33.55 1.25
C ASN A 319 15.02 32.77 0.13
N THR A 320 15.55 31.57 0.43
CA THR A 320 16.19 30.69 -0.54
C THR A 320 15.59 29.29 -0.45
N THR A 321 15.33 28.64 -1.57
CA THR A 321 14.84 27.25 -1.58
C THR A 321 16.01 26.28 -1.59
N ILE A 322 16.05 25.35 -0.63
CA ILE A 322 17.08 24.31 -0.55
C ILE A 322 16.46 22.92 -0.60
N PRO A 323 17.16 21.91 -1.16
CA PRO A 323 16.75 20.52 -1.07
C PRO A 323 16.59 20.05 0.38
N LEU A 324 15.63 19.15 0.63
CA LEU A 324 15.34 18.66 1.98
C LEU A 324 16.53 17.91 2.61
N ASP A 325 17.34 17.22 1.80
CA ASP A 325 18.56 16.51 2.24
C ASP A 325 19.71 17.46 2.65
N GLN A 326 19.61 18.76 2.32
CA GLN A 326 20.58 19.77 2.75
C GLN A 326 20.14 20.53 4.02
N LEU A 327 18.94 20.25 4.55
CA LEU A 327 18.41 20.92 5.74
C LEU A 327 19.16 20.47 7.00
N LYS A 328 19.75 21.42 7.74
CA LYS A 328 20.54 21.14 8.94
C LYS A 328 19.92 21.71 10.19
N ALA A 329 20.29 21.14 11.34
CA ALA A 329 20.00 21.74 12.63
C ALA A 329 20.60 23.17 12.71
N GLY A 330 19.82 24.12 13.22
CA GLY A 330 20.14 25.55 13.24
C GLY A 330 19.63 26.34 12.03
N ASP A 331 19.10 25.68 11.00
CA ASP A 331 18.50 26.39 9.86
C ASP A 331 17.14 27.00 10.24
N ARG A 332 16.90 28.23 9.76
CA ARG A 332 15.61 28.90 9.88
C ARG A 332 14.80 28.65 8.61
N ILE A 333 13.59 28.13 8.74
CA ILE A 333 12.73 27.79 7.61
C ILE A 333 11.38 28.51 7.68
N LEU A 334 10.82 28.79 6.51
CA LEU A 334 9.47 29.33 6.35
C LEU A 334 8.53 28.20 5.97
N VAL A 335 7.46 28.01 6.75
CA VAL A 335 6.39 27.04 6.47
C VAL A 335 5.08 27.81 6.26
N ARG A 336 4.50 27.66 5.07
CA ARG A 336 3.26 28.35 4.67
C ARG A 336 2.02 27.51 5.00
N ASN A 337 0.85 28.10 4.74
CA ASN A 337 -0.43 27.40 4.89
C ASN A 337 -0.43 26.07 4.10
N GLN A 338 -0.86 25.00 4.74
CA GLN A 338 -0.89 23.62 4.25
C GLN A 338 0.47 22.99 3.91
N GLU A 339 1.59 23.67 4.16
CA GLU A 339 2.90 23.04 4.03
C GLU A 339 3.18 22.12 5.23
N LEU A 340 3.87 21.02 4.95
CA LEU A 340 4.24 20.02 5.94
C LEU A 340 5.55 20.44 6.61
N ILE A 341 5.62 20.23 7.92
CA ILE A 341 6.79 20.57 8.73
C ILE A 341 7.81 19.44 8.57
N PRO A 342 8.96 19.71 7.93
CA PRO A 342 9.88 18.68 7.45
C PRO A 342 10.77 18.08 8.54
N ALA A 343 10.96 18.79 9.65
CA ALA A 343 11.88 18.41 10.71
C ALA A 343 11.38 18.95 12.05
N ASP A 344 11.85 18.34 13.13
CA ASP A 344 11.57 18.82 14.48
C ASP A 344 12.18 20.22 14.67
N ALA A 345 11.37 21.18 15.09
CA ALA A 345 11.73 22.58 15.10
C ALA A 345 11.09 23.36 16.25
N THR A 346 11.56 24.58 16.49
CA THR A 346 10.97 25.53 17.46
C THR A 346 10.32 26.68 16.71
N LEU A 347 9.13 27.11 17.13
CA LEU A 347 8.46 28.26 16.56
C LEU A 347 9.19 29.56 16.94
N GLU A 348 9.73 30.28 15.96
CA GLU A 348 10.34 31.60 16.19
C GLU A 348 9.36 32.75 15.98
N LYS A 349 8.48 32.64 14.98
CA LYS A 349 7.60 33.76 14.61
C LYS A 349 6.32 33.30 13.91
N GLY A 350 5.24 34.02 14.16
CA GLY A 350 3.89 33.73 13.65
C GLY A 350 2.99 33.07 14.67
N ASN A 351 1.71 32.93 14.33
CA ASN A 351 0.75 32.19 15.14
C ASN A 351 0.54 30.81 14.49
N ALA A 352 1.07 29.77 15.14
CA ALA A 352 1.04 28.44 14.58
C ALA A 352 -0.23 27.71 15.00
N SER A 353 -0.87 27.07 14.03
CA SER A 353 -2.03 26.21 14.24
C SER A 353 -1.76 24.94 13.45
N ILE A 354 -1.29 23.91 14.12
CA ILE A 354 -0.63 22.78 13.47
C ILE A 354 -1.57 21.59 13.50
N ASP A 355 -1.98 21.14 12.32
CA ASP A 355 -2.72 19.91 12.13
C ASP A 355 -1.75 18.72 12.16
N TYR A 356 -1.81 17.95 13.25
CA TYR A 356 -1.02 16.73 13.42
C TYR A 356 -1.77 15.47 12.97
N SER A 357 -2.89 15.59 12.25
CA SER A 357 -3.64 14.42 11.77
C SER A 357 -2.82 13.41 10.99
N PHE A 358 -1.72 13.83 10.38
CA PHE A 358 -0.79 12.92 9.72
C PHE A 358 0.01 12.02 10.69
N VAL A 359 0.28 12.51 11.90
CA VAL A 359 1.12 11.85 12.92
C VAL A 359 0.28 11.25 14.03
N THR A 360 -0.66 12.03 14.56
CA THR A 360 -1.53 11.66 15.69
C THR A 360 -2.93 11.27 15.23
N GLY A 361 -3.27 11.50 13.96
CA GLY A 361 -4.61 11.27 13.45
C GLY A 361 -5.66 12.31 13.84
N GLU A 362 -5.48 12.99 14.97
CA GLU A 362 -6.40 14.03 15.42
C GLU A 362 -6.43 15.22 14.45
N SER A 363 -7.62 15.52 13.91
CA SER A 363 -7.81 16.59 12.91
C SER A 363 -8.00 17.98 13.52
N VAL A 364 -7.90 18.11 14.85
CA VAL A 364 -8.04 19.40 15.55
C VAL A 364 -6.67 20.08 15.56
N PRO A 365 -6.49 21.21 14.86
CA PRO A 365 -5.20 21.89 14.84
C PRO A 365 -4.81 22.37 16.23
N VAL A 366 -3.56 22.10 16.63
CA VAL A 366 -3.01 22.50 17.92
C VAL A 366 -2.38 23.88 17.77
N GLY A 367 -2.86 24.84 18.56
CA GLY A 367 -2.25 26.16 18.67
C GLY A 367 -0.86 26.07 19.33
N LYS A 368 0.14 26.76 18.76
CA LYS A 368 1.51 26.83 19.28
C LYS A 368 1.97 28.29 19.36
N ASN A 369 2.59 28.64 20.49
CA ASN A 369 3.13 29.96 20.75
C ASN A 369 4.61 30.02 20.39
N VAL A 370 5.11 31.24 20.18
CA VAL A 370 6.54 31.48 19.93
C VAL A 370 7.37 30.91 21.08
N GLY A 371 8.40 30.14 20.76
CA GLY A 371 9.24 29.39 21.70
C GLY A 371 8.80 27.93 21.87
N ASP A 372 7.60 27.55 21.43
CA ASP A 372 7.13 26.17 21.56
C ASP A 372 7.82 25.24 20.56
N PHE A 373 8.01 23.99 21.00
CA PHE A 373 8.47 22.91 20.15
C PHE A 373 7.36 22.37 19.25
N VAL A 374 7.75 22.04 18.02
CA VAL A 374 6.91 21.61 16.92
C VAL A 374 7.54 20.36 16.29
N PHE A 375 6.73 19.32 16.09
CA PHE A 375 7.21 18.03 15.58
C PHE A 375 7.15 17.97 14.05
N ALA A 376 8.07 17.22 13.45
CA ALA A 376 8.00 16.87 12.04
C ALA A 376 6.67 16.13 11.71
N GLY A 377 6.15 16.34 10.51
CA GLY A 377 4.90 15.73 10.04
C GLY A 377 3.63 16.52 10.31
N GLY A 378 3.68 17.53 11.19
CA GLY A 378 2.59 18.48 11.36
C GLY A 378 2.38 19.33 10.10
N ARG A 379 1.14 19.73 9.82
CA ARG A 379 0.80 20.63 8.72
C ARG A 379 0.37 21.98 9.27
N GLN A 380 0.99 23.06 8.81
CA GLN A 380 0.59 24.39 9.26
C GLN A 380 -0.76 24.79 8.67
N MET A 381 -1.67 25.28 9.50
CA MET A 381 -2.99 25.79 9.14
C MET A 381 -3.04 27.30 9.43
N GLY A 382 -3.42 28.10 8.44
CA GLY A 382 -3.53 29.56 8.59
C GLY A 382 -2.30 30.32 8.08
N SER A 383 -1.87 31.36 8.79
CA SER A 383 -0.77 32.23 8.36
C SER A 383 0.58 31.50 8.33
N ALA A 384 1.52 31.97 7.49
CA ALA A 384 2.87 31.42 7.46
C ALA A 384 3.61 31.60 8.79
N ILE A 385 4.49 30.65 9.10
CA ILE A 385 5.29 30.60 10.34
C ILE A 385 6.77 30.44 10.02
N GLU A 386 7.62 31.00 10.88
CA GLU A 386 9.07 30.85 10.83
C GLU A 386 9.51 29.87 11.93
N LEU A 387 10.23 28.80 11.55
CA LEU A 387 10.68 27.73 12.44
C LEU A 387 12.21 27.64 12.46
N LEU A 388 12.79 27.38 13.63
CA LEU A 388 14.21 27.04 13.79
C LEU A 388 14.37 25.52 13.91
N VAL A 389 15.05 24.89 12.96
CA VAL A 389 15.25 23.44 12.92
C VAL A 389 16.16 23.00 14.08
N GLN A 390 15.69 22.06 14.88
CA GLN A 390 16.42 21.53 16.04
C GLN A 390 17.13 20.21 15.72
N LYS A 391 16.53 19.37 14.88
CA LYS A 391 17.09 18.08 14.46
C LYS A 391 17.03 17.94 12.95
N GLU A 392 17.98 17.19 12.38
CA GLU A 392 17.91 16.80 10.98
C GLU A 392 16.71 15.87 10.70
N VAL A 393 16.25 15.84 9.45
CA VAL A 393 15.03 15.11 9.03
C VAL A 393 15.11 13.62 9.40
N GLU A 394 16.27 12.99 9.21
CA GLU A 394 16.53 11.58 9.53
C GLU A 394 16.48 11.28 11.03
N GLN A 395 16.74 12.30 11.87
CA GLN A 395 16.75 12.22 13.32
C GLN A 395 15.45 12.74 13.96
N SER A 396 14.51 13.22 13.15
CA SER A 396 13.23 13.70 13.64
C SER A 396 12.40 12.58 14.28
N TYR A 397 11.54 12.96 15.23
CA TYR A 397 10.67 12.04 15.96
C TYR A 397 9.84 11.16 15.01
N LEU A 398 9.31 11.75 13.95
CA LEU A 398 8.51 11.05 12.95
C LEU A 398 9.30 9.98 12.19
N THR A 399 10.54 10.29 11.79
CA THR A 399 11.40 9.33 11.10
C THR A 399 11.87 8.21 12.03
N GLN A 400 12.08 8.50 13.32
CA GLN A 400 12.39 7.49 14.33
C GLN A 400 11.23 6.52 14.58
N LEU A 401 9.99 7.03 14.70
CA LEU A 401 8.79 6.20 14.81
C LEU A 401 8.66 5.23 13.63
N TRP A 402 8.90 5.71 12.41
CA TRP A 402 8.81 4.87 11.21
C TRP A 402 9.95 3.86 11.07
N ASN A 403 11.19 4.26 11.41
CA ASN A 403 12.35 3.37 11.30
C ASN A 403 12.35 2.28 12.39
N GLN A 404 11.80 2.54 13.59
CA GLN A 404 11.64 1.52 14.63
C GLN A 404 10.68 0.39 14.21
N ASP A 405 9.60 0.71 13.51
CA ASP A 405 8.68 -0.30 12.96
C ASP A 405 9.36 -1.17 11.88
N TYR A 406 10.27 -0.60 11.09
CA TYR A 406 11.05 -1.34 10.09
C TYR A 406 12.09 -2.28 10.75
N GLU A 407 12.79 -1.82 11.80
CA GLU A 407 13.74 -2.66 12.54
C GLU A 407 13.04 -3.79 13.32
N ASN A 408 11.86 -3.52 13.88
CA ASN A 408 11.02 -4.55 14.53
C ASN A 408 10.39 -5.52 13.51
N ALA A 409 10.07 -5.07 12.30
CA ALA A 409 9.62 -5.94 11.21
C ALA A 409 10.70 -6.95 10.78
N ASN A 410 11.99 -6.57 10.83
CA ASN A 410 13.11 -7.51 10.62
C ASN A 410 13.28 -8.53 11.77
N ASN A 411 12.82 -8.21 12.97
CA ASN A 411 12.78 -9.14 14.12
C ASN A 411 11.53 -10.02 14.15
N SER A 412 10.48 -9.67 13.40
CA SER A 412 9.39 -10.60 13.14
C SER A 412 9.90 -11.68 12.19
N ALA A 413 10.04 -12.90 12.72
CA ALA A 413 10.67 -14.03 12.05
C ALA A 413 10.25 -14.13 10.56
N PRO A 414 11.21 -14.32 9.62
CA PRO A 414 10.91 -14.38 8.20
C PRO A 414 9.79 -15.36 7.93
N MET A 415 8.85 -14.94 7.08
CA MET A 415 7.69 -15.68 6.59
C MET A 415 7.90 -17.20 6.72
N SER A 416 7.18 -17.79 7.68
CA SER A 416 6.95 -19.23 7.92
C SER A 416 8.08 -20.07 8.55
N SER A 417 8.15 -20.03 9.88
CA SER A 417 8.75 -21.12 10.69
C SER A 417 8.16 -22.50 10.35
N VAL A 418 6.92 -22.54 9.84
CA VAL A 418 6.24 -23.77 9.40
C VAL A 418 6.88 -24.34 8.14
N ILE A 419 7.15 -23.55 7.08
CA ILE A 419 7.77 -24.08 5.86
C ILE A 419 9.21 -24.50 6.17
N ASN A 420 9.94 -23.74 6.99
CA ASN A 420 11.30 -24.12 7.36
C ASN A 420 11.33 -25.45 8.15
N LYS A 421 10.40 -25.67 9.10
CA LYS A 421 10.29 -26.95 9.81
C LYS A 421 9.87 -28.08 8.87
N VAL A 422 8.83 -27.88 8.06
CA VAL A 422 8.35 -28.87 7.09
C VAL A 422 9.46 -29.24 6.11
N SER A 423 10.20 -28.26 5.61
CA SER A 423 11.30 -28.45 4.66
C SER A 423 12.45 -29.24 5.26
N GLN A 424 12.80 -29.02 6.54
CA GLN A 424 13.84 -29.80 7.23
C GLN A 424 13.46 -31.28 7.33
N TYR A 425 12.27 -31.59 7.84
CA TYR A 425 11.80 -32.98 7.95
C TYR A 425 11.69 -33.63 6.58
N PHE A 426 11.07 -32.93 5.62
CA PHE A 426 10.90 -33.41 4.26
C PHE A 426 12.25 -33.72 3.59
N THR A 427 13.22 -32.82 3.72
CA THR A 427 14.58 -33.02 3.16
C THR A 427 15.28 -34.22 3.78
N ALA A 428 15.22 -34.37 5.11
CA ALA A 428 15.79 -35.53 5.78
C ALA A 428 15.13 -36.84 5.32
N THR A 429 13.80 -36.86 5.18
CA THR A 429 13.07 -38.02 4.65
C THR A 429 13.51 -38.38 3.23
N ILE A 430 13.67 -37.39 2.33
CA ILE A 430 14.11 -37.63 0.96
C ILE A 430 15.51 -38.25 0.92
N ILE A 431 16.46 -37.71 1.70
CA ILE A 431 17.83 -38.25 1.74
C ILE A 431 17.81 -39.70 2.22
N THR A 432 17.01 -40.01 3.24
CA THR A 432 16.86 -41.39 3.73
C THR A 432 16.25 -42.31 2.68
N ILE A 433 15.23 -41.86 1.94
CA ILE A 433 14.63 -42.64 0.84
C ILE A 433 15.65 -42.85 -0.30
N ALA A 434 16.40 -41.82 -0.68
CA ALA A 434 17.42 -41.89 -1.72
C ALA A 434 18.51 -42.91 -1.35
N LEU A 435 19.03 -42.85 -0.13
CA LEU A 435 20.02 -43.81 0.38
C LEU A 435 19.44 -45.23 0.45
N GLY A 436 18.20 -45.38 0.91
CA GLY A 436 17.53 -46.68 0.96
C GLY A 436 17.34 -47.29 -0.43
N ALA A 437 16.93 -46.49 -1.42
CA ALA A 437 16.80 -46.91 -2.81
C ALA A 437 18.16 -47.30 -3.40
N ALA A 438 19.21 -46.51 -3.16
CA ALA A 438 20.56 -46.79 -3.61
C ALA A 438 21.08 -48.11 -3.02
N LEU A 439 20.90 -48.33 -1.72
CA LEU A 439 21.31 -49.56 -1.04
C LEU A 439 20.57 -50.78 -1.59
N TYR A 440 19.24 -50.70 -1.75
CA TYR A 440 18.44 -51.80 -2.28
C TYR A 440 18.89 -52.20 -3.69
N TRP A 441 19.05 -51.22 -4.58
CA TRP A 441 19.50 -51.50 -5.95
C TRP A 441 20.96 -51.93 -5.99
N ASN A 442 21.83 -51.43 -5.10
CA ASN A 442 23.22 -51.87 -5.07
C ASN A 442 23.37 -53.40 -4.91
N PHE A 443 22.45 -54.04 -4.19
CA PHE A 443 22.43 -55.50 -4.02
C PHE A 443 21.68 -56.27 -5.12
N ASN A 444 20.70 -55.66 -5.79
CA ASN A 444 19.89 -56.33 -6.82
C ASN A 444 20.39 -56.05 -8.25
N ASP A 445 20.68 -54.78 -8.55
CA ASP A 445 21.19 -54.30 -9.83
C ASP A 445 21.96 -52.98 -9.59
N SER A 446 23.28 -53.09 -9.44
CA SER A 446 24.14 -51.96 -9.08
C SER A 446 24.13 -50.84 -10.12
N SER A 447 23.73 -51.12 -11.37
CA SER A 447 23.61 -50.10 -12.42
C SER A 447 22.50 -49.08 -12.13
N LYS A 448 21.46 -49.49 -11.38
CA LYS A 448 20.31 -48.63 -11.03
C LYS A 448 20.50 -47.87 -9.72
N ALA A 449 21.48 -48.23 -8.91
CA ALA A 449 21.65 -47.67 -7.56
C ALA A 449 21.88 -46.15 -7.58
N LEU A 450 22.84 -45.69 -8.38
CA LEU A 450 23.16 -44.26 -8.50
C LEU A 450 22.05 -43.50 -9.23
N PHE A 451 21.39 -44.14 -10.20
CA PHE A 451 20.28 -43.55 -10.94
C PHE A 451 19.05 -43.33 -10.07
N ALA A 452 18.66 -44.33 -9.26
CA ALA A 452 17.58 -44.20 -8.29
C ALA A 452 17.92 -43.15 -7.22
N PHE A 453 19.17 -43.12 -6.72
CA PHE A 453 19.63 -42.12 -5.76
C PHE A 453 19.50 -40.69 -6.30
N THR A 454 20.06 -40.43 -7.47
CA THR A 454 20.04 -39.09 -8.09
C THR A 454 18.63 -38.66 -8.47
N SER A 455 17.84 -39.54 -9.09
CA SER A 455 16.47 -39.25 -9.48
C SER A 455 15.57 -38.93 -8.27
N VAL A 456 15.73 -39.62 -7.13
CA VAL A 456 14.98 -39.32 -5.90
C VAL A 456 15.35 -37.95 -5.33
N LEU A 457 16.64 -37.60 -5.28
CA LEU A 457 17.09 -36.29 -4.78
C LEU A 457 16.60 -35.13 -5.63
N ILE A 458 16.52 -35.33 -6.96
CA ILE A 458 16.10 -34.31 -7.92
C ILE A 458 14.58 -34.15 -7.90
N ILE A 459 13.81 -35.22 -8.12
CA ILE A 459 12.35 -35.12 -8.31
C ILE A 459 11.63 -34.56 -7.09
N ALA A 460 12.22 -34.74 -5.90
CA ALA A 460 11.60 -34.37 -4.65
C ALA A 460 11.75 -32.90 -4.28
N CYS A 461 12.22 -32.00 -5.17
CA CYS A 461 12.27 -30.57 -4.84
C CYS A 461 10.89 -30.04 -4.41
N PRO A 462 10.74 -29.45 -3.20
CA PRO A 462 9.50 -28.81 -2.77
C PRO A 462 9.33 -27.40 -3.39
N CYS A 463 9.89 -27.16 -4.57
CA CYS A 463 9.91 -25.88 -5.27
C CYS A 463 8.48 -25.29 -5.41
N ALA A 464 7.49 -26.13 -5.75
CA ALA A 464 6.08 -25.74 -5.86
C ALA A 464 5.45 -25.33 -4.49
N LEU A 465 5.90 -25.94 -3.40
CA LEU A 465 5.47 -25.61 -2.04
C LEU A 465 5.86 -24.18 -1.67
N ALA A 466 7.11 -23.80 -1.97
CA ALA A 466 7.65 -22.48 -1.67
C ALA A 466 6.91 -21.36 -2.44
N LEU A 467 6.45 -21.64 -3.66
CA LEU A 467 5.75 -20.67 -4.50
C LEU A 467 4.26 -20.52 -4.15
N THR A 468 3.64 -21.56 -3.59
CA THR A 468 2.20 -21.58 -3.33
C THR A 468 1.71 -20.36 -2.52
N ILE A 469 2.42 -20.01 -1.44
CA ILE A 469 2.00 -18.94 -0.55
C ILE A 469 2.11 -17.55 -1.22
N PRO A 470 3.28 -17.14 -1.76
CA PRO A 470 3.40 -15.86 -2.47
C PRO A 470 2.34 -15.67 -3.57
N PHE A 471 2.06 -16.70 -4.37
CA PHE A 471 1.07 -16.59 -5.44
C PHE A 471 -0.36 -16.55 -4.94
N THR A 472 -0.71 -17.37 -3.94
CA THR A 472 -2.05 -17.36 -3.35
C THR A 472 -2.31 -16.02 -2.67
N PHE A 473 -1.40 -15.59 -1.79
CA PHE A 473 -1.55 -14.36 -1.02
C PHE A 473 -1.43 -13.12 -1.89
N GLY A 474 -0.49 -13.08 -2.83
CA GLY A 474 -0.38 -12.00 -3.82
C GLY A 474 -1.63 -11.86 -4.68
N SER A 475 -2.20 -12.98 -5.14
CA SER A 475 -3.47 -12.97 -5.88
C SER A 475 -4.63 -12.49 -5.00
N THR A 476 -4.68 -12.90 -3.72
CA THR A 476 -5.69 -12.47 -2.76
C THR A 476 -5.58 -10.98 -2.45
N MET A 477 -4.37 -10.47 -2.21
CA MET A 477 -4.10 -9.06 -1.98
C MET A 477 -4.55 -8.20 -3.16
N ARG A 478 -4.30 -8.65 -4.40
CA ARG A 478 -4.83 -8.01 -5.61
C ARG A 478 -6.36 -7.98 -5.66
N GLN A 479 -7.02 -9.06 -5.22
CA GLN A 479 -8.49 -9.13 -5.17
C GLN A 479 -9.08 -8.24 -4.07
N PHE A 480 -8.37 -8.07 -2.96
CA PHE A 480 -8.72 -7.14 -1.88
C PHE A 480 -8.58 -5.69 -2.35
N GLY A 481 -7.43 -5.30 -2.90
CA GLY A 481 -7.17 -3.92 -3.33
C GLY A 481 -8.14 -3.41 -4.41
N ARG A 482 -8.54 -4.30 -5.33
CA ARG A 482 -9.58 -3.98 -6.34
C ARG A 482 -10.98 -3.72 -5.76
N ARG A 483 -11.21 -4.11 -4.51
CA ARG A 483 -12.51 -3.99 -3.81
C ARG A 483 -12.44 -3.09 -2.59
N GLY A 484 -11.38 -2.29 -2.46
CA GLY A 484 -11.26 -1.29 -1.39
C GLY A 484 -10.72 -1.82 -0.07
N PHE A 485 -10.10 -3.00 -0.03
CA PHE A 485 -9.36 -3.48 1.14
C PHE A 485 -7.87 -3.62 0.78
N TYR A 486 -7.03 -2.78 1.36
CA TYR A 486 -5.61 -2.67 1.01
C TYR A 486 -4.79 -3.26 2.14
N LEU A 487 -3.95 -4.24 1.85
CA LEU A 487 -3.03 -4.82 2.83
C LEU A 487 -1.64 -4.19 2.64
N LYS A 488 -0.93 -3.96 3.75
CA LYS A 488 0.47 -3.52 3.76
C LYS A 488 1.38 -4.59 3.14
N ASN A 489 1.14 -5.84 3.47
CA ASN A 489 1.95 -6.99 3.05
C ASN A 489 1.13 -8.29 3.02
N ALA A 490 1.67 -9.31 2.33
CA ALA A 490 0.98 -10.57 2.05
C ALA A 490 0.79 -11.46 3.29
N ASP A 491 1.67 -11.37 4.29
CA ASP A 491 1.61 -12.11 5.56
C ASP A 491 0.39 -11.75 6.41
N VAL A 492 -0.19 -10.55 6.22
CA VAL A 492 -1.43 -10.13 6.88
C VAL A 492 -2.54 -11.14 6.64
N ILE A 493 -2.58 -11.77 5.45
CA ILE A 493 -3.57 -12.81 5.12
C ILE A 493 -3.42 -14.04 6.03
N GLU A 494 -2.19 -14.45 6.33
CA GLU A 494 -1.93 -15.54 7.27
C GLU A 494 -2.28 -15.14 8.71
N ARG A 495 -1.94 -13.90 9.12
CA ARG A 495 -2.28 -13.40 10.46
C ARG A 495 -3.80 -13.33 10.64
N LEU A 496 -4.55 -12.86 9.64
CA LEU A 496 -6.02 -12.87 9.58
C LEU A 496 -6.62 -14.28 9.70
N TYR A 497 -5.93 -15.32 9.23
CA TYR A 497 -6.39 -16.71 9.40
C TYR A 497 -6.30 -17.15 10.88
N LYS A 498 -5.34 -16.63 11.65
CA LYS A 498 -5.07 -17.02 13.05
C LYS A 498 -5.94 -16.30 14.09
N ILE A 499 -6.59 -15.20 13.72
CA ILE A 499 -7.40 -14.40 14.66
C ILE A 499 -8.59 -15.20 15.19
N LYS A 500 -8.91 -14.97 16.46
CA LYS A 500 -10.09 -15.52 17.16
C LYS A 500 -11.04 -14.43 17.65
N THR A 501 -10.49 -13.26 17.95
CA THR A 501 -11.19 -12.14 18.57
C THR A 501 -11.12 -10.94 17.64
N ILE A 502 -12.21 -10.17 17.56
CA ILE A 502 -12.27 -8.90 16.81
C ILE A 502 -12.66 -7.81 17.78
N VAL A 503 -11.83 -6.78 17.83
CA VAL A 503 -12.00 -5.61 18.69
C VAL A 503 -12.29 -4.42 17.80
N PHE A 504 -13.41 -3.75 18.04
CA PHE A 504 -13.79 -2.53 17.34
C PHE A 504 -13.52 -1.33 18.22
N ASP A 505 -12.88 -0.30 17.67
CA ASP A 505 -13.05 1.06 18.18
C ASP A 505 -14.46 1.56 17.83
N LYS A 506 -14.96 2.52 18.60
CA LYS A 506 -16.27 3.12 18.31
C LYS A 506 -16.15 4.25 17.30
N THR A 507 -15.46 5.31 17.72
CA THR A 507 -15.41 6.59 17.04
C THR A 507 -14.60 6.46 15.74
N GLY A 508 -15.10 7.06 14.65
CA GLY A 508 -14.50 6.95 13.31
C GLY A 508 -14.58 5.56 12.66
N THR A 509 -14.99 4.54 13.40
CA THR A 509 -14.86 3.13 13.03
C THR A 509 -16.21 2.51 12.73
N ILE A 510 -17.04 2.27 13.77
CA ILE A 510 -18.43 1.85 13.57
C ILE A 510 -19.36 3.05 13.43
N THR A 511 -18.92 4.25 13.83
CA THR A 511 -19.60 5.51 13.59
C THR A 511 -18.97 6.26 12.42
N HIS A 512 -19.75 7.13 11.78
CA HIS A 512 -19.21 8.06 10.78
C HIS A 512 -18.59 9.28 11.48
N ALA A 513 -17.34 9.60 11.15
CA ALA A 513 -16.63 10.74 11.74
C ALA A 513 -17.26 12.11 11.43
N GLN A 514 -17.99 12.22 10.31
CA GLN A 514 -18.49 13.51 9.78
C GLN A 514 -20.02 13.66 9.81
N SER A 515 -20.77 12.61 10.19
CA SER A 515 -22.23 12.66 10.19
C SER A 515 -22.76 12.36 11.59
N SER A 516 -22.75 13.36 12.46
CA SER A 516 -23.59 13.33 13.66
C SER A 516 -25.01 13.65 13.24
N ARG A 517 -25.98 12.83 13.66
CA ARG A 517 -27.38 13.21 13.53
C ARG A 517 -27.64 14.34 14.53
N ILE A 518 -28.11 15.47 14.04
CA ILE A 518 -28.45 16.62 14.89
C ILE A 518 -29.96 16.75 14.95
N ASP A 519 -30.50 16.64 16.16
CA ASP A 519 -31.90 16.96 16.43
C ASP A 519 -31.95 18.20 17.33
N PHE A 520 -32.72 19.23 16.94
CA PHE A 520 -32.97 20.38 17.81
C PHE A 520 -34.08 20.04 18.81
N LYS A 521 -33.84 20.33 20.09
CA LYS A 521 -34.80 20.17 21.19
C LYS A 521 -35.03 21.53 21.84
N GLY A 522 -36.27 22.01 21.79
CA GLY A 522 -36.64 23.31 22.31
C GLY A 522 -37.85 23.88 21.57
N GLU A 523 -37.94 25.19 21.55
CA GLU A 523 -38.97 25.93 20.82
C GLU A 523 -38.81 25.77 19.31
N GLN A 524 -39.92 25.71 18.56
CA GLN A 524 -39.84 25.54 17.11
C GLN A 524 -39.17 26.76 16.47
N LEU A 525 -37.99 26.55 15.87
CA LEU A 525 -37.20 27.63 15.26
C LEU A 525 -37.87 28.14 13.97
N THR A 526 -37.96 29.46 13.83
CA THR A 526 -38.41 30.11 12.59
C THR A 526 -37.29 30.12 11.53
N GLU A 527 -37.63 30.28 10.25
CA GLU A 527 -36.61 30.40 9.19
C GLU A 527 -35.61 31.54 9.45
N GLU A 528 -36.06 32.65 10.05
CA GLU A 528 -35.17 33.74 10.46
C GLU A 528 -34.18 33.31 11.53
N GLN A 529 -34.64 32.63 12.58
CA GLN A 529 -33.77 32.13 13.65
C GLN A 529 -32.74 31.13 13.11
N LEU A 530 -33.15 30.26 12.18
CA LEU A 530 -32.25 29.34 11.49
C LEU A 530 -31.17 30.07 10.69
N LYS A 531 -31.51 31.15 9.98
CA LYS A 531 -30.53 31.99 9.28
C LYS A 531 -29.57 32.70 10.23
N LEU A 532 -30.06 33.21 11.36
CA LEU A 532 -29.22 33.88 12.37
C LEU A 532 -28.19 32.89 12.95
N ILE A 533 -28.66 31.70 13.36
CA ILE A 533 -27.81 30.63 13.90
C ILE A 533 -26.77 30.22 12.86
N ARG A 534 -27.21 29.90 11.63
CA ARG A 534 -26.31 29.48 10.52
C ARG A 534 -25.25 30.54 10.21
N SER A 535 -25.62 31.82 10.25
CA SER A 535 -24.69 32.93 10.00
C SER A 535 -23.59 32.97 11.06
N LEU A 536 -23.92 32.80 12.34
CA LEU A 536 -22.92 32.80 13.41
C LEU A 536 -22.00 31.58 13.36
N VAL A 537 -22.56 30.36 13.26
CA VAL A 537 -21.76 29.12 13.28
C VAL A 537 -20.86 28.97 12.05
N PHE A 538 -21.16 29.64 10.93
CA PHE A 538 -20.34 29.61 9.72
C PHE A 538 -18.92 30.14 9.93
N HIS A 539 -18.73 31.08 10.86
CA HIS A 539 -17.42 31.69 11.13
C HIS A 539 -16.51 30.84 12.03
N SER A 540 -17.03 29.77 12.64
CA SER A 540 -16.26 28.88 13.52
C SER A 540 -15.76 27.67 12.75
N THR A 541 -14.48 27.34 12.93
CA THR A 541 -13.87 26.11 12.39
C THR A 541 -14.14 24.88 13.24
N HIS A 542 -14.81 25.04 14.40
CA HIS A 542 -15.10 23.94 15.30
C HIS A 542 -16.03 22.90 14.65
N PRO A 543 -15.76 21.58 14.80
CA PRO A 543 -16.56 20.53 14.14
C PRO A 543 -18.06 20.64 14.40
N LEU A 544 -18.48 20.87 15.65
CA LEU A 544 -19.90 21.04 16.00
C LEU A 544 -20.57 22.22 15.28
N SER A 545 -19.86 23.36 15.15
CA SER A 545 -20.35 24.53 14.43
C SER A 545 -20.49 24.24 12.94
N LYS A 546 -19.51 23.54 12.36
CA LYS A 546 -19.54 23.12 10.95
C LYS A 546 -20.73 22.19 10.69
N THR A 547 -20.96 21.20 11.54
CA THR A 547 -22.09 20.27 11.40
C THR A 547 -23.44 20.97 11.54
N ILE A 548 -23.59 21.91 12.49
CA ILE A 548 -24.82 22.73 12.60
C ILE A 548 -25.00 23.55 11.31
N SER A 549 -23.96 24.23 10.85
CA SER A 549 -24.00 25.09 9.66
C SER A 549 -24.42 24.36 8.39
N THR A 550 -23.94 23.13 8.20
CA THR A 550 -24.27 22.29 7.04
C THR A 550 -25.65 21.65 7.15
N THR A 551 -26.14 21.37 8.35
CA THR A 551 -27.43 20.69 8.57
C THR A 551 -28.62 21.64 8.48
N LEU A 552 -28.43 22.92 8.80
CA LEU A 552 -29.52 23.91 8.75
C LEU A 552 -29.87 24.29 7.30
N GLU A 553 -31.07 23.93 6.85
CA GLU A 553 -31.61 24.25 5.51
C GLU A 553 -32.08 25.72 5.36
N ALA A 554 -31.24 26.68 5.70
CA ALA A 554 -31.56 28.11 5.60
C ALA A 554 -30.89 28.78 4.38
N SER A 555 -31.67 29.51 3.57
CA SER A 555 -31.16 30.20 2.37
C SER A 555 -30.59 31.59 2.69
N GLY A 556 -29.31 31.83 2.39
CA GLY A 556 -28.63 33.10 2.61
C GLY A 556 -27.99 33.22 4.00
N ARG A 557 -27.16 34.25 4.17
CA ARG A 557 -26.43 34.56 5.42
C ARG A 557 -26.48 36.05 5.68
N TYR A 558 -26.53 36.43 6.95
CA TYR A 558 -26.38 37.80 7.39
C TYR A 558 -24.93 38.10 7.73
N GLU A 559 -24.56 39.38 7.71
CA GLU A 559 -23.29 39.84 8.22
C GLU A 559 -23.23 39.65 9.74
N VAL A 560 -22.10 39.15 10.23
CA VAL A 560 -21.84 38.94 11.66
C VAL A 560 -20.90 40.04 12.14
N LYS A 561 -21.32 40.77 13.18
CA LYS A 561 -20.53 41.77 13.88
C LYS A 561 -20.06 41.21 15.22
N ASN A 562 -18.89 41.67 15.69
CA ASN A 562 -18.35 41.34 17.01
C ASN A 562 -18.24 39.82 17.31
N PHE A 563 -17.94 39.01 16.29
CA PHE A 563 -17.73 37.57 16.46
C PHE A 563 -16.59 37.30 17.46
N LYS A 564 -16.87 36.46 18.47
CA LYS A 564 -15.88 35.97 19.42
C LYS A 564 -16.08 34.48 19.65
N GLU A 565 -14.98 33.75 19.62
CA GLU A 565 -14.91 32.34 19.99
C GLU A 565 -14.22 32.23 21.34
N LEU A 566 -14.95 31.71 22.34
CA LEU A 566 -14.51 31.59 23.72
C LEU A 566 -14.14 30.11 23.96
N PRO A 567 -12.85 29.79 24.19
CA PRO A 567 -12.39 28.43 24.41
C PRO A 567 -13.19 27.75 25.53
N SER A 568 -13.60 26.50 25.28
CA SER A 568 -14.35 25.66 26.23
C SER A 568 -15.74 26.18 26.64
N LEU A 569 -16.23 27.27 26.03
CA LEU A 569 -17.55 27.85 26.32
C LEU A 569 -18.45 27.86 25.08
N GLY A 570 -18.01 28.49 23.98
CA GLY A 570 -18.84 28.62 22.78
C GLY A 570 -18.52 29.86 21.94
N ILE A 571 -19.46 30.24 21.09
CA ILE A 571 -19.37 31.40 20.19
C ILE A 571 -20.44 32.45 20.52
N THR A 572 -20.08 33.72 20.33
CA THR A 572 -21.00 34.85 20.49
C THR A 572 -20.79 35.88 19.37
N GLY A 573 -21.86 36.59 19.01
CA GLY A 573 -21.80 37.64 18.02
C GLY A 573 -23.14 38.33 17.83
N GLU A 574 -23.14 39.43 17.09
CA GLU A 574 -24.33 40.16 16.70
C GLU A 574 -24.65 39.89 15.23
N VAL A 575 -25.85 39.40 14.95
CA VAL A 575 -26.32 39.09 13.60
C VAL A 575 -27.65 39.79 13.39
N ASN A 576 -27.74 40.68 12.41
CA ASN A 576 -28.95 41.47 12.14
C ASN A 576 -29.52 42.17 13.39
N ASN A 577 -28.67 42.83 14.19
CA ASN A 577 -28.99 43.48 15.48
C ASN A 577 -29.52 42.54 16.59
N ALA A 578 -29.47 41.22 16.41
CA ALA A 578 -29.74 40.26 17.47
C ALA A 578 -28.42 39.74 18.05
N LYS A 579 -28.33 39.66 19.39
CA LYS A 579 -27.17 39.09 20.08
C LYS A 579 -27.37 37.58 20.26
N LEU A 580 -26.44 36.78 19.74
CA LEU A 580 -26.49 35.33 19.79
C LEU A 580 -25.38 34.77 20.68
N ASN A 581 -25.73 33.77 21.49
CA ASN A 581 -24.78 32.91 22.20
C ASN A 581 -25.08 31.45 21.86
N ILE A 582 -24.07 30.72 21.39
CA ILE A 582 -24.18 29.30 21.04
C ILE A 582 -23.02 28.56 21.71
N GLY A 583 -23.29 27.56 22.54
CA GLY A 583 -22.23 26.88 23.28
C GLY A 583 -22.70 25.91 24.35
N SER A 584 -21.89 25.77 25.41
CA SER A 584 -22.22 24.94 26.57
C SER A 584 -23.45 25.47 27.31
N LYS A 585 -24.13 24.59 28.06
CA LYS A 585 -25.28 24.96 28.89
C LYS A 585 -24.93 26.12 29.83
N TYR A 586 -23.79 26.01 30.53
CA TYR A 586 -23.30 27.05 31.43
C TYR A 586 -23.14 28.41 30.73
N PHE A 587 -22.57 28.42 29.51
CA PHE A 587 -22.38 29.66 28.75
C PHE A 587 -23.70 30.35 28.38
N VAL A 588 -24.72 29.56 28.07
CA VAL A 588 -26.00 30.06 27.56
C VAL A 588 -27.00 30.36 28.68
N SER A 589 -27.06 29.54 29.73
CA SER A 589 -28.07 29.63 30.79
C SER A 589 -27.53 30.05 32.16
N GLY A 590 -26.20 30.06 32.36
CA GLY A 590 -25.59 30.30 33.68
C GLY A 590 -25.78 29.17 34.69
N ASP A 591 -26.40 28.06 34.28
CA ASP A 591 -26.72 26.91 35.13
C ASP A 591 -25.53 25.95 35.19
N GLN A 592 -25.05 25.66 36.41
CA GLN A 592 -23.97 24.71 36.69
C GLN A 592 -24.47 23.30 37.04
N SER A 593 -25.78 23.03 36.97
CA SER A 593 -26.29 21.69 37.25
C SER A 593 -25.65 20.67 36.29
N ASP A 594 -24.94 19.69 36.86
CA ASP A 594 -24.40 18.54 36.16
C ASP A 594 -25.55 17.88 35.39
N SER A 595 -25.54 18.01 34.07
CA SER A 595 -26.46 17.27 33.24
C SER A 595 -26.15 15.79 33.42
N LYS A 596 -27.02 15.07 34.15
CA LYS A 596 -27.03 13.60 34.21
C LYS A 596 -27.12 12.94 32.83
N GLU A 597 -27.42 13.71 31.79
CA GLU A 597 -27.43 13.27 30.40
C GLU A 597 -26.02 13.27 29.80
N LEU A 598 -25.56 12.08 29.42
CA LEU A 598 -24.25 11.80 28.85
C LEU A 598 -24.12 12.21 27.36
N LYS A 599 -25.08 12.94 26.79
CA LYS A 599 -25.11 13.31 25.36
C LYS A 599 -24.55 14.70 25.13
N THR A 600 -23.86 14.91 24.00
CA THR A 600 -23.34 16.23 23.62
C THR A 600 -24.48 17.18 23.22
N GLN A 601 -24.57 18.31 23.90
CA GLN A 601 -25.60 19.34 23.69
C GLN A 601 -24.96 20.69 23.43
N VAL A 602 -25.44 21.39 22.39
CA VAL A 602 -25.05 22.78 22.10
C VAL A 602 -26.27 23.67 22.24
N TRP A 603 -26.28 24.48 23.29
CA TRP A 603 -27.36 25.38 23.64
C TRP A 603 -27.34 26.65 22.80
N VAL A 604 -28.52 27.22 22.56
CA VAL A 604 -28.70 28.43 21.74
C VAL A 604 -29.55 29.44 22.49
N SER A 605 -29.06 30.68 22.59
CA SER A 605 -29.89 31.83 22.96
C SER A 605 -29.77 32.98 21.97
N ILE A 606 -30.89 33.70 21.82
CA ILE A 606 -31.02 34.92 21.03
C ILE A 606 -31.57 36.00 21.95
N ASN A 607 -30.89 37.14 22.06
CA ASN A 607 -31.25 38.25 22.93
C ASN A 607 -31.52 37.81 24.39
N GLN A 608 -30.67 36.92 24.91
CA GLN A 608 -30.78 36.30 26.25
C GLN A 608 -31.98 35.36 26.45
N HIS A 609 -32.81 35.15 25.43
CA HIS A 609 -33.86 34.15 25.44
C HIS A 609 -33.32 32.79 24.97
N ILE A 610 -33.42 31.76 25.83
CA ILE A 610 -32.94 30.41 25.52
C ILE A 610 -33.99 29.72 24.64
N LEU A 611 -33.62 29.38 23.41
CA LEU A 611 -34.53 28.72 22.47
C LEU A 611 -34.53 27.19 22.65
N GLY A 612 -33.40 26.63 23.07
CA GLY A 612 -33.20 25.19 23.19
C GLY A 612 -31.76 24.78 22.94
N TYR A 613 -31.57 23.53 22.55
CA TYR A 613 -30.26 22.96 22.25
C TYR A 613 -30.29 22.01 21.05
N PHE A 614 -29.16 21.95 20.35
CA PHE A 614 -28.86 20.90 19.38
C PHE A 614 -28.30 19.69 20.11
N GLN A 615 -28.97 18.56 20.01
CA GLN A 615 -28.50 17.28 20.52
C GLN A 615 -27.79 16.51 19.40
N PHE A 616 -26.56 16.10 19.67
CA PHE A 616 -25.75 15.32 18.74
C PHE A 616 -25.88 13.84 19.09
N GLU A 617 -26.22 13.03 18.10
CA GLU A 617 -26.24 11.58 18.20
C GLU A 617 -25.25 10.96 17.22
N ASN A 618 -24.62 9.86 17.66
CA ASN A 618 -23.71 9.10 16.81
C ASN A 618 -24.49 8.43 15.68
N SER A 619 -24.08 8.65 14.44
CA SER A 619 -24.60 7.87 13.31
C SER A 619 -23.71 6.67 13.05
N TYR A 620 -24.31 5.48 13.10
CA TYR A 620 -23.64 4.22 12.81
C TYR A 620 -23.47 4.00 11.31
N ARG A 621 -22.36 3.39 10.90
CA ARG A 621 -22.09 3.03 9.50
C ARG A 621 -23.15 2.07 8.97
N LYS A 622 -23.51 2.24 7.70
CA LYS A 622 -24.46 1.36 7.00
C LYS A 622 -23.94 -0.09 7.02
N GLY A 623 -24.82 -1.04 7.31
CA GLY A 623 -24.48 -2.46 7.36
C GLY A 623 -23.76 -2.92 8.64
N LEU A 624 -23.67 -2.08 9.68
CA LEU A 624 -23.08 -2.46 10.97
C LEU A 624 -23.76 -3.70 11.57
N GLN A 625 -25.08 -3.69 11.68
CA GLN A 625 -25.83 -4.81 12.28
C GLN A 625 -25.61 -6.13 11.55
N GLU A 626 -25.62 -6.12 10.21
CA GLU A 626 -25.32 -7.30 9.39
C GLU A 626 -23.87 -7.78 9.59
N THR A 627 -22.92 -6.85 9.60
CA THR A 627 -21.50 -7.16 9.76
C THR A 627 -21.22 -7.79 11.12
N ILE A 628 -21.74 -7.21 12.20
CA ILE A 628 -21.62 -7.75 13.55
C ILE A 628 -22.30 -9.12 13.66
N ALA A 629 -23.49 -9.29 13.10
CA ALA A 629 -24.19 -10.58 13.11
C ALA A 629 -23.36 -11.69 12.42
N GLN A 630 -22.82 -11.42 11.22
CA GLN A 630 -22.01 -12.37 10.45
C GLN A 630 -20.65 -12.69 11.10
N LEU A 631 -20.07 -11.74 11.84
CA LEU A 631 -18.82 -11.95 12.55
C LEU A 631 -19.02 -12.69 13.88
N SER A 632 -20.09 -12.39 14.60
CA SER A 632 -20.39 -12.98 15.92
C SER A 632 -20.56 -14.51 15.89
N SER A 633 -20.83 -15.09 14.71
CA SER A 633 -20.96 -16.54 14.56
C SER A 633 -19.62 -17.29 14.59
N ASN A 634 -18.50 -16.61 14.37
CA ASN A 634 -17.18 -17.23 14.20
C ASN A 634 -16.07 -16.56 15.03
N TYR A 635 -16.36 -15.42 15.64
CA TYR A 635 -15.41 -14.59 16.36
C TYR A 635 -16.05 -14.03 17.62
N GLU A 636 -15.21 -13.86 18.63
CA GLU A 636 -15.57 -13.13 19.83
C GLU A 636 -15.42 -11.63 19.56
N LEU A 637 -16.50 -10.87 19.74
CA LEU A 637 -16.54 -9.45 19.39
C LEU A 637 -16.46 -8.59 20.64
N HIS A 638 -15.60 -7.57 20.58
CA HIS A 638 -15.36 -6.59 21.62
C HIS A 638 -15.49 -5.19 21.06
N LEU A 639 -15.89 -4.24 21.90
CA LEU A 639 -15.92 -2.83 21.60
C LEU A 639 -15.11 -2.07 22.67
N ILE A 640 -14.26 -1.18 22.22
CA ILE A 640 -13.52 -0.25 23.08
C ILE A 640 -13.82 1.17 22.60
N SER A 641 -14.05 2.09 23.52
CA SER A 641 -14.41 3.47 23.20
C SER A 641 -13.84 4.43 24.25
N GLY A 642 -13.32 5.57 23.79
CA GLY A 642 -12.99 6.70 24.66
C GLY A 642 -14.24 7.43 25.16
N ASP A 643 -15.32 7.40 24.39
CA ASP A 643 -16.59 8.03 24.77
C ASP A 643 -17.21 7.39 26.01
N ASN A 644 -18.11 8.15 26.62
CA ASN A 644 -18.86 7.73 27.79
C ASN A 644 -19.91 6.63 27.50
N GLU A 645 -20.52 6.11 28.56
CA GLU A 645 -21.44 4.97 28.50
C GLU A 645 -22.81 5.26 27.88
N SER A 646 -23.07 6.46 27.36
CA SER A 646 -24.36 6.85 26.76
C SER A 646 -24.85 5.87 25.68
N GLU A 647 -23.94 5.31 24.90
CA GLU A 647 -24.24 4.38 23.79
C GLU A 647 -24.37 2.91 24.23
N ARG A 648 -24.14 2.58 25.50
CA ARG A 648 -24.18 1.19 25.99
C ARG A 648 -25.49 0.51 25.66
N LYS A 649 -26.63 1.19 25.87
CA LYS A 649 -27.97 0.64 25.58
C LYS A 649 -28.20 0.34 24.10
N ASN A 650 -27.57 1.12 23.21
CA ASN A 650 -27.71 0.97 21.76
C ASN A 650 -26.80 -0.16 21.21
N LEU A 651 -25.63 -0.35 21.82
CA LEU A 651 -24.61 -1.30 21.35
C LEU A 651 -24.73 -2.69 21.98
N LEU A 652 -25.28 -2.81 23.19
CA LEU A 652 -25.47 -4.08 23.89
C LEU A 652 -26.27 -5.12 23.07
N PRO A 653 -27.36 -4.78 22.38
CA PRO A 653 -28.07 -5.74 21.52
C PRO A 653 -27.23 -6.30 20.36
N LEU A 654 -26.23 -5.54 19.90
CA LEU A 654 -25.36 -5.95 18.78
C LEU A 654 -24.24 -6.89 19.25
N PHE A 655 -23.57 -6.57 20.36
CA PHE A 655 -22.42 -7.31 20.87
C PHE A 655 -22.79 -8.43 21.85
N LYS A 656 -24.04 -8.47 22.34
CA LYS A 656 -24.67 -9.50 23.18
C LYS A 656 -24.06 -9.73 24.57
N GLN A 657 -22.79 -9.39 24.79
CA GLN A 657 -22.09 -9.56 26.06
C GLN A 657 -21.63 -8.22 26.61
N GLU A 658 -22.11 -7.89 27.81
CA GLU A 658 -21.85 -6.60 28.44
C GLU A 658 -20.37 -6.44 28.85
N ALA A 659 -19.71 -7.53 29.23
CA ALA A 659 -18.29 -7.57 29.61
C ALA A 659 -17.34 -7.19 28.46
N HIS A 660 -17.84 -7.19 27.21
CA HIS A 660 -17.04 -6.90 26.02
C HIS A 660 -17.21 -5.46 25.53
N LEU A 661 -17.97 -4.63 26.27
CA LEU A 661 -18.19 -3.22 25.98
C LEU A 661 -17.45 -2.35 27.01
N ASN A 662 -16.30 -1.81 26.60
CA ASN A 662 -15.44 -0.98 27.42
C ASN A 662 -15.51 0.49 26.96
N PHE A 663 -16.00 1.38 27.83
CA PHE A 663 -16.15 2.81 27.59
C PHE A 663 -15.21 3.60 28.50
N ASN A 664 -15.06 4.91 28.27
CA ASN A 664 -14.14 5.79 29.01
C ASN A 664 -12.68 5.31 28.97
N GLN A 665 -12.23 4.75 27.84
CA GLN A 665 -10.90 4.17 27.68
C GLN A 665 -9.93 5.18 27.06
N SER A 666 -8.81 5.45 27.72
CA SER A 666 -7.72 6.23 27.14
C SER A 666 -6.98 5.44 26.05
N PRO A 667 -6.18 6.09 25.18
CA PRO A 667 -5.34 5.37 24.21
C PRO A 667 -4.42 4.31 24.85
N THR A 668 -3.88 4.59 26.03
CA THR A 668 -3.10 3.62 26.82
C THR A 668 -3.93 2.45 27.31
N ASP A 669 -5.19 2.68 27.71
CA ASP A 669 -6.08 1.60 28.14
C ASP A 669 -6.45 0.69 26.97
N LYS A 670 -6.71 1.27 25.78
CA LYS A 670 -6.94 0.51 24.54
C LYS A 670 -5.77 -0.44 24.25
N LEU A 671 -4.54 0.06 24.33
CA LEU A 671 -3.32 -0.74 24.14
C LEU A 671 -3.20 -1.86 25.18
N ASN A 672 -3.38 -1.53 26.46
CA ASN A 672 -3.30 -2.50 27.57
C ASN A 672 -4.36 -3.60 27.43
N TYR A 673 -5.55 -3.26 26.95
CA TYR A 673 -6.61 -4.21 26.70
C TYR A 673 -6.25 -5.21 25.59
N ILE A 674 -5.71 -4.73 24.47
CA ILE A 674 -5.20 -5.60 23.40
C ILE A 674 -4.09 -6.50 23.91
N ASN A 675 -3.16 -5.97 24.70
CA ASN A 675 -2.08 -6.73 25.32
C ASN A 675 -2.60 -7.88 26.20
N LYS A 676 -3.62 -7.61 27.03
CA LYS A 676 -4.25 -8.62 27.87
C LYS A 676 -4.86 -9.76 27.03
N LEU A 677 -5.61 -9.43 25.98
CA LEU A 677 -6.18 -10.44 25.08
C LEU A 677 -5.12 -11.35 24.44
N GLN A 678 -3.96 -10.77 24.09
CA GLN A 678 -2.86 -11.55 23.52
C GLN A 678 -2.19 -12.46 24.53
N GLN A 679 -1.97 -11.98 25.76
CA GLN A 679 -1.42 -12.79 26.85
C GLN A 679 -2.35 -13.96 27.21
N ASP A 680 -3.67 -13.75 27.13
CA ASP A 680 -4.69 -14.79 27.34
C ASP A 680 -4.78 -15.80 26.18
N GLY A 681 -3.93 -15.70 25.15
CA GLY A 681 -3.88 -16.63 24.02
C GLY A 681 -4.99 -16.41 22.98
N SER A 682 -5.59 -15.22 22.96
CA SER A 682 -6.66 -14.81 22.05
C SER A 682 -6.13 -13.76 21.04
N PRO A 683 -5.48 -14.20 19.95
CA PRO A 683 -4.96 -13.28 18.92
C PRO A 683 -6.10 -12.45 18.33
N SER A 684 -5.97 -11.13 18.48
CA SER A 684 -7.01 -10.17 18.17
C SER A 684 -6.75 -9.42 16.86
N LEU A 685 -7.84 -9.14 16.15
CA LEU A 685 -7.91 -8.14 15.08
C LEU A 685 -8.43 -6.84 15.70
N MET A 686 -7.63 -5.78 15.71
CA MET A 686 -8.12 -4.45 16.09
C MET A 686 -8.61 -3.72 14.84
N ILE A 687 -9.78 -3.10 14.92
CA ILE A 687 -10.35 -2.30 13.85
C ILE A 687 -10.62 -0.92 14.40
N GLY A 688 -10.04 0.11 13.78
CA GLY A 688 -10.28 1.48 14.20
C GLY A 688 -10.12 2.52 13.10
N ASP A 689 -9.95 3.79 13.48
CA ASP A 689 -9.76 4.92 12.56
C ASP A 689 -8.27 5.26 12.35
N GLY A 690 -7.38 4.69 13.16
CA GLY A 690 -5.94 4.91 13.10
C GLY A 690 -5.49 6.12 13.89
N LEU A 691 -6.40 6.91 14.46
CA LEU A 691 -6.07 8.18 15.08
C LEU A 691 -5.81 7.98 16.57
N ASN A 692 -6.84 7.54 17.29
CA ASN A 692 -6.81 7.39 18.75
C ASN A 692 -6.35 6.00 19.20
N ASP A 693 -6.11 5.10 18.26
CA ASP A 693 -5.92 3.68 18.50
C ASP A 693 -4.67 3.11 17.81
N ALA A 694 -3.79 3.97 17.27
CA ALA A 694 -2.54 3.58 16.60
C ALA A 694 -1.69 2.58 17.42
N GLY A 695 -1.53 2.82 18.72
CA GLY A 695 -0.80 1.91 19.60
C GLY A 695 -1.50 0.56 19.79
N ALA A 696 -2.83 0.55 19.87
CA ALA A 696 -3.62 -0.67 19.99
C ALA A 696 -3.66 -1.47 18.67
N LEU A 697 -3.68 -0.78 17.52
CA LEU A 697 -3.58 -1.37 16.19
C LEU A 697 -2.23 -2.06 15.98
N ASN A 698 -1.14 -1.37 16.31
CA ASN A 698 0.22 -1.93 16.20
C ASN A 698 0.46 -3.11 17.13
N GLU A 699 -0.07 -3.06 18.36
CA GLU A 699 0.07 -4.19 19.28
C GLU A 699 -0.70 -5.41 18.77
N SER A 700 -1.92 -5.21 18.23
CA SER A 700 -2.81 -6.30 17.80
C SER A 700 -2.18 -7.26 16.78
N LYS A 701 -2.73 -8.48 16.67
CA LYS A 701 -2.18 -9.44 15.69
C LYS A 701 -2.32 -8.94 14.26
N VAL A 702 -3.42 -8.23 13.99
CA VAL A 702 -3.70 -7.52 12.76
C VAL A 702 -4.43 -6.22 13.10
N GLY A 703 -3.89 -5.08 12.67
CA GLY A 703 -4.55 -3.78 12.78
C GLY A 703 -5.20 -3.35 11.46
N VAL A 704 -6.52 -3.09 11.46
CA VAL A 704 -7.27 -2.61 10.29
C VAL A 704 -7.79 -1.20 10.53
N VAL A 705 -7.45 -0.27 9.67
CA VAL A 705 -7.99 1.10 9.67
C VAL A 705 -9.17 1.20 8.71
N ILE A 706 -10.26 1.84 9.14
CA ILE A 706 -11.36 2.24 8.28
C ILE A 706 -11.13 3.70 7.87
N ALA A 707 -10.87 3.92 6.58
CA ALA A 707 -10.56 5.23 6.05
C ALA A 707 -11.71 5.77 5.19
N ASP A 708 -12.25 6.94 5.55
CA ASP A 708 -13.15 7.71 4.68
C ASP A 708 -12.38 8.38 3.52
N ASN A 709 -11.10 8.71 3.73
CA ASN A 709 -10.17 9.14 2.68
C ASN A 709 -8.88 8.31 2.72
N ILE A 710 -8.60 7.57 1.64
CA ILE A 710 -7.45 6.64 1.51
C ILE A 710 -6.10 7.39 1.54
N TYR A 711 -6.11 8.72 1.46
CA TYR A 711 -4.91 9.55 1.51
C TYR A 711 -4.61 10.14 2.89
N ASN A 712 -5.56 10.05 3.84
CA ASN A 712 -5.40 10.53 5.23
C ASN A 712 -5.48 9.33 6.19
N PHE A 713 -4.40 8.56 6.32
CA PHE A 713 -4.35 7.40 7.20
C PHE A 713 -3.05 7.32 7.98
N THR A 714 -3.11 6.66 9.13
CA THR A 714 -1.97 6.46 10.02
C THR A 714 -1.12 5.27 9.55
N PRO A 715 0.23 5.38 9.57
CA PRO A 715 1.14 4.30 9.19
C PRO A 715 1.10 3.05 10.09
N ALA A 716 0.52 3.17 11.29
CA ALA A 716 0.43 2.15 12.33
C ALA A 716 -0.68 1.10 12.06
N CYS A 717 -0.80 0.62 10.82
CA CYS A 717 -1.79 -0.40 10.46
C CYS A 717 -1.24 -1.44 9.48
N ASP A 718 -1.84 -2.64 9.52
CA ASP A 718 -1.55 -3.74 8.61
C ASP A 718 -2.44 -3.71 7.36
N ALA A 719 -3.61 -3.10 7.47
CA ALA A 719 -4.55 -3.00 6.38
C ALA A 719 -5.48 -1.78 6.50
N ILE A 720 -5.97 -1.32 5.36
CA ILE A 720 -6.89 -0.19 5.23
C ILE A 720 -8.14 -0.67 4.49
N LEU A 721 -9.30 -0.43 5.07
CA LEU A 721 -10.60 -0.66 4.46
C LEU A 721 -11.23 0.68 4.07
N GLN A 722 -11.65 0.82 2.82
CA GLN A 722 -12.49 1.96 2.42
C GLN A 722 -13.78 1.96 3.24
N ALA A 723 -14.13 3.11 3.79
CA ALA A 723 -15.30 3.31 4.61
C ALA A 723 -16.62 2.81 4.00
N ASP A 724 -16.82 3.03 2.70
CA ASP A 724 -18.01 2.58 1.97
C ASP A 724 -18.11 1.05 1.84
N LYS A 725 -17.00 0.35 2.05
CA LYS A 725 -16.91 -1.12 2.03
C LYS A 725 -17.02 -1.77 3.41
N PHE A 726 -17.27 -1.01 4.47
CA PHE A 726 -17.41 -1.52 5.84
C PHE A 726 -18.39 -2.72 5.94
N ALA A 727 -19.55 -2.64 5.28
CA ALA A 727 -20.54 -3.72 5.25
C ALA A 727 -20.00 -5.06 4.71
N SER A 728 -18.92 -5.03 3.93
CA SER A 728 -18.26 -6.21 3.34
C SER A 728 -17.07 -6.73 4.16
N LEU A 729 -16.74 -6.11 5.30
CA LEU A 729 -15.62 -6.51 6.17
C LEU A 729 -15.64 -8.02 6.48
N HIS A 730 -16.81 -8.55 6.86
CA HIS A 730 -16.98 -9.96 7.18
C HIS A 730 -16.64 -10.89 6.00
N ARG A 731 -16.86 -10.44 4.75
CA ARG A 731 -16.53 -11.20 3.53
C ARG A 731 -15.03 -11.23 3.30
N PHE A 732 -14.33 -10.12 3.51
CA PHE A 732 -12.87 -10.05 3.39
C PHE A 732 -12.19 -11.00 4.38
N ILE A 733 -12.59 -10.95 5.65
CA ILE A 733 -12.07 -11.84 6.71
C ILE A 733 -12.33 -13.32 6.35
N ARG A 734 -13.54 -13.65 5.90
CA ARG A 734 -13.90 -15.01 5.44
C ARG A 734 -13.09 -15.47 4.22
N PHE A 735 -12.77 -14.54 3.32
CA PHE A 735 -11.97 -14.82 2.13
C PHE A 735 -10.49 -15.05 2.47
N ALA A 736 -9.93 -14.33 3.45
CA ALA A 736 -8.60 -14.59 3.97
C ALA A 736 -8.49 -16.05 4.48
N ARG A 737 -9.48 -16.52 5.25
CA ARG A 737 -9.56 -17.94 5.66
C ARG A 737 -9.68 -18.91 4.49
N SER A 738 -10.47 -18.54 3.47
CA SER A 738 -10.62 -19.36 2.26
C SER A 738 -9.33 -19.43 1.43
N SER A 739 -8.48 -18.40 1.49
CA SER A 739 -7.17 -18.35 0.85
C SER A 739 -6.21 -19.36 1.50
N MET A 740 -6.23 -19.48 2.83
CA MET A 740 -5.46 -20.53 3.52
C MET A 740 -5.91 -21.94 3.15
N SER A 741 -7.22 -22.15 2.90
CA SER A 741 -7.71 -23.43 2.36
C SER A 741 -7.15 -23.71 0.96
N ILE A 742 -6.96 -22.70 0.10
CA ILE A 742 -6.33 -22.87 -1.21
C ILE A 742 -4.85 -23.26 -1.04
N VAL A 743 -4.12 -22.61 -0.13
CA VAL A 743 -2.73 -22.99 0.20
C VAL A 743 -2.64 -24.46 0.59
N ARG A 744 -3.53 -24.96 1.47
CA ARG A 744 -3.56 -26.38 1.86
C ARG A 744 -3.87 -27.32 0.69
N GLN A 745 -4.79 -26.93 -0.19
CA GLN A 745 -5.12 -27.72 -1.40
C GLN A 745 -3.93 -27.77 -2.36
N SER A 746 -3.26 -26.64 -2.60
CA SER A 746 -2.05 -26.56 -3.41
C SER A 746 -0.91 -27.40 -2.82
N PHE A 747 -0.73 -27.40 -1.50
CA PHE A 747 0.24 -28.25 -0.81
C PHE A 747 -0.08 -29.74 -1.00
N LEU A 748 -1.36 -30.13 -0.91
CA LEU A 748 -1.78 -31.50 -1.15
C LEU A 748 -1.48 -31.93 -2.60
N ILE A 749 -1.76 -31.07 -3.58
CA ILE A 749 -1.46 -31.33 -5.00
C ILE A 749 0.06 -31.50 -5.19
N SER A 750 0.86 -30.59 -4.64
CA SER A 750 2.34 -30.68 -4.72
C SER A 750 2.87 -31.94 -4.04
N PHE A 751 2.29 -32.34 -2.91
CA PHE A 751 2.71 -33.54 -2.20
C PHE A 751 2.37 -34.82 -2.98
N LEU A 752 1.15 -34.92 -3.50
CA LEU A 752 0.73 -36.06 -4.33
C LEU A 752 1.61 -36.22 -5.57
N TYR A 753 1.96 -35.10 -6.21
CA TYR A 753 2.88 -35.09 -7.33
C TYR A 753 4.25 -35.68 -6.97
N ASN A 754 4.82 -35.22 -5.84
CA ASN A 754 6.12 -35.72 -5.38
C ASN A 754 6.07 -37.20 -4.98
N VAL A 755 4.96 -37.67 -4.37
CA VAL A 755 4.79 -39.10 -4.04
C VAL A 755 4.80 -39.96 -5.31
N VAL A 756 4.09 -39.55 -6.35
CA VAL A 756 4.08 -40.26 -7.64
C VAL A 756 5.48 -40.24 -8.27
N GLY A 757 6.13 -39.07 -8.30
CA GLY A 757 7.49 -38.93 -8.85
C GLY A 757 8.53 -39.78 -8.12
N ILE A 758 8.52 -39.78 -6.78
CA ILE A 758 9.41 -40.59 -5.95
C ILE A 758 9.15 -42.08 -6.17
N SER A 759 7.90 -42.51 -6.34
CA SER A 759 7.57 -43.91 -6.61
C SER A 759 8.25 -44.43 -7.88
N PHE A 760 8.25 -43.65 -8.96
CA PHE A 760 8.98 -43.98 -10.20
C PHE A 760 10.50 -43.88 -10.04
N ALA A 761 10.98 -42.90 -9.29
CA ALA A 761 12.42 -42.71 -9.05
C ALA A 761 13.03 -43.87 -8.23
N VAL A 762 12.34 -44.34 -7.18
CA VAL A 762 12.79 -45.48 -6.36
C VAL A 762 12.84 -46.78 -7.18
N GLN A 763 11.99 -46.94 -8.20
CA GLN A 763 12.04 -48.08 -9.11
C GLN A 763 13.24 -48.04 -10.08
N GLY A 764 14.00 -46.94 -10.14
CA GLY A 764 15.08 -46.77 -11.10
C GLY A 764 14.62 -46.56 -12.55
N ASN A 765 13.33 -46.29 -12.76
CA ASN A 765 12.73 -46.15 -14.10
C ASN A 765 12.65 -44.69 -14.58
N LEU A 766 12.95 -43.72 -13.71
CA LEU A 766 12.83 -42.29 -14.00
C LEU A 766 14.19 -41.69 -14.37
N SER A 767 14.33 -41.18 -15.59
CA SER A 767 15.56 -40.48 -15.98
C SER A 767 15.69 -39.09 -15.33
N PRO A 768 16.93 -38.66 -15.01
CA PRO A 768 17.19 -37.34 -14.44
C PRO A 768 16.65 -36.18 -15.30
N ILE A 769 16.65 -36.31 -16.63
CA ILE A 769 16.04 -35.31 -17.55
C ILE A 769 14.53 -35.22 -17.36
N ILE A 770 13.84 -36.37 -17.31
CA ILE A 770 12.39 -36.39 -17.09
C ILE A 770 12.11 -35.76 -15.72
N ALA A 771 12.89 -36.07 -14.69
CA ALA A 771 12.76 -35.45 -13.37
C ALA A 771 12.97 -33.92 -13.42
N ALA A 772 13.98 -33.45 -14.18
CA ALA A 772 14.28 -32.03 -14.35
C ALA A 772 13.17 -31.25 -15.08
N ILE A 773 12.44 -31.87 -16.02
CA ILE A 773 11.30 -31.26 -16.73
C ILE A 773 10.04 -31.28 -15.85
N LEU A 774 9.81 -32.39 -15.15
CA LEU A 774 8.66 -32.57 -14.27
C LEU A 774 8.64 -31.55 -13.13
N MET A 775 9.79 -31.10 -12.63
CA MET A 775 9.87 -30.14 -11.53
C MET A 775 9.29 -28.74 -11.85
N PRO A 776 9.73 -28.03 -12.91
CA PRO A 776 9.11 -26.77 -13.32
C PRO A 776 7.62 -26.94 -13.66
N LEU A 777 7.24 -28.03 -14.31
CA LEU A 777 5.85 -28.29 -14.69
C LEU A 777 4.93 -28.40 -13.47
N SER A 778 5.39 -29.07 -12.40
CA SER A 778 4.70 -29.14 -11.12
C SER A 778 4.49 -27.74 -10.52
N SER A 779 5.55 -26.93 -10.51
CA SER A 779 5.53 -25.56 -10.00
C SER A 779 4.52 -24.69 -10.77
N VAL A 780 4.53 -24.75 -12.11
CA VAL A 780 3.58 -24.04 -12.96
C VAL A 780 2.15 -24.47 -12.69
N THR A 781 1.91 -25.78 -12.55
CA THR A 781 0.58 -26.34 -12.28
C THR A 781 0.02 -25.85 -10.94
N VAL A 782 0.84 -25.87 -9.89
CA VAL A 782 0.43 -25.41 -8.55
C VAL A 782 0.18 -23.91 -8.53
N VAL A 783 1.01 -23.12 -9.21
CA VAL A 783 0.83 -21.67 -9.35
C VAL A 783 -0.45 -21.35 -10.12
N ALA A 784 -0.68 -22.00 -11.26
CA ALA A 784 -1.89 -21.82 -12.06
C ALA A 784 -3.15 -22.19 -11.26
N PHE A 785 -3.12 -23.33 -10.56
CA PHE A 785 -4.21 -23.76 -9.68
C PHE A 785 -4.48 -22.72 -8.58
N ALA A 786 -3.44 -22.24 -7.89
CA ALA A 786 -3.56 -21.27 -6.82
C ALA A 786 -4.21 -19.96 -7.33
N THR A 787 -3.66 -19.37 -8.39
CA THR A 787 -4.16 -18.10 -8.96
C THR A 787 -5.59 -18.23 -9.50
N PHE A 788 -5.89 -19.33 -10.22
CA PHE A 788 -7.23 -19.56 -10.74
C PHE A 788 -8.25 -19.77 -9.61
N SER A 789 -7.90 -20.59 -8.62
CA SER A 789 -8.76 -20.87 -7.46
C SER A 789 -9.07 -19.62 -6.65
N VAL A 790 -8.09 -18.73 -6.45
CA VAL A 790 -8.29 -17.43 -5.79
C VAL A 790 -9.28 -16.59 -6.58
N ASN A 791 -9.09 -16.44 -7.90
CA ASN A 791 -9.97 -15.63 -8.74
C ASN A 791 -11.41 -16.16 -8.75
N LEU A 792 -11.59 -17.49 -8.83
CA LEU A 792 -12.90 -18.13 -8.84
C LEU A 792 -13.61 -18.00 -7.50
N LYS A 793 -12.91 -18.26 -6.38
CA LYS A 793 -13.48 -18.06 -5.04
C LYS A 793 -13.78 -16.58 -4.76
N ALA A 794 -12.96 -15.66 -5.26
CA ALA A 794 -13.19 -14.23 -5.09
C ALA A 794 -14.50 -13.79 -5.75
N ARG A 795 -14.80 -14.29 -6.96
CA ARG A 795 -16.09 -14.04 -7.63
C ARG A 795 -17.28 -14.59 -6.83
N LYS A 796 -17.13 -15.70 -6.12
CA LYS A 796 -18.25 -16.31 -5.35
C LYS A 796 -18.43 -15.75 -3.94
N LYS A 797 -17.36 -15.26 -3.30
CA LYS A 797 -17.35 -14.89 -1.87
C LYS A 797 -17.17 -13.41 -1.59
N LEU A 798 -16.65 -12.64 -2.55
CA LEU A 798 -16.44 -11.19 -2.42
C LEU A 798 -17.38 -10.35 -3.31
N LEU A 799 -18.13 -10.99 -4.21
CA LEU A 799 -19.38 -10.44 -4.76
C LEU A 799 -20.48 -10.83 -3.78
#